data_AF-A0A7X5Q5U2-F1
#
_entry.id   AF-A0A7X5Q5U2-F1
#
_cell.length_a   1.000
_cell.length_b   1.000
_cell.length_c   1.000
_cell.angle_alpha   90.00
_cell.angle_beta   90.00
_cell.angle_gamma   90.00
#
_symmetry.space_group_name_H-M   'P 1'
#
loop_
_entity.id
_entity.type
_entity.pdbx_description
1 polymer ?
#
loop_
_entity_poly.entity_id
_entity_poly.type
_entity_poly.pdbx_seq_one_letter_code
_entity_poly.pdbx_strand_id
1 'polypeptide(L)'
;MKVAKSIQKKIPEIRLLFPQVEALSDYVEKGKEILERLLPEEFLNLSEKEGKRWLSLNLPLIKSNIPSNTPGILPVFFLCSPTQEVKAERALLEVLRRWLIPEKEVNIVGFHNMYFNMNGFNSDLFFLAEVKILIEDGRDLEMIQKHLPLLSNEIALSLTSSKYHQLILDTKALSLDQKSAQIQLYLRRLTERKPGQFNIEIFQEMSTFFALSNSDFRKFRQPKHLTRVVVSHYLMRKRIIHYLSVTPEKRHLEFRFIRSKLYFPFGTKPVLGLSIAVALSDRYETFEESHIAHSVQKFIPDAQVVKGSYYFNRSNHDLIKYIYVELEKKSGAPFTLQETKFLKRDLKEELKKRIERLIPSVFMIRNEEEVMRNILLLSQELKYLSDLPQVMINFEKQESDQLYFTVVVVRVLKKHDPPLKDIFAKGKQNYSFSSDRVQNVGYIRKKNPKEANVFHLAIPKERTILRADSSVNFYLARQKICTLITEALGEVRDYNGGMILKQGELFTQFKRAFSGIALNDQELLENFFFALNPIEAQATSSLRALKTLFELFLEATQKEFFKRESYFRKFSKRKNTMFSVIRTNGHSFEAILNEELGRLENFSKFLVRTQVSYQGTSLQGLIYETTNSLQQKQFQQCIERALHKWVTKIVNQQELRLSFIDLPPSLDPRLGGDEYSSALIKMLYEGLTRISQDSKPSLALAQSIDISSDQKHYVFKLRPSKWSDGTPLTAYDFEYAWKKILSPSFYTPFAYFFFPIKNAKAAKEGTVSLDKLGVKVINDSTLAVELENPTPEFLEQVAHALYSPINHKLDKIHPNWAQSGEEGYVCNGPMKIKRMHPHGGYEFQKNPNYWDKISVKLDRILISKNNSETAIEMFNNDEIDWIGHPMRSWEPYFSKGKEKIISTKSLGTNWCVFNTQRYPFDNLKLRQAFSYALDREELVKKHLKGLQPALSPLPLIHTRIFNKELARGNKKLAVQLFEEALKELGLTRKTFPSIAFCFSDVVRRTTIPEAIVAQWENVLGVAPRIEEYEFHVLFPKILKGDYQLGAIKWKSWINDPLYTLSAFQY
;
A
#
# COMPACT_ATOMS: atom_id res chain seq x y z
N MET A 1 -26.94 66.77 20.03
CA MET A 1 -27.65 65.87 20.98
C MET A 1 -29.08 65.49 20.56
N LYS A 2 -29.91 66.35 19.96
CA LYS A 2 -31.27 65.96 19.48
C LYS A 2 -31.27 65.09 18.21
N VAL A 3 -30.23 65.15 17.36
CA VAL A 3 -30.06 64.25 16.20
C VAL A 3 -29.58 62.85 16.62
N ALA A 4 -28.72 62.74 17.64
CA ALA A 4 -28.23 61.47 18.17
C ALA A 4 -29.33 60.62 18.84
N LYS A 5 -30.36 61.24 19.44
CA LYS A 5 -31.52 60.52 20.01
C LYS A 5 -32.54 60.03 18.96
N SER A 6 -32.47 60.53 17.73
CA SER A 6 -33.35 60.08 16.63
C SER A 6 -32.83 58.82 15.94
N ILE A 7 -31.52 58.56 15.98
CA ILE A 7 -30.88 57.40 15.34
C ILE A 7 -31.05 56.14 16.20
N GLN A 8 -31.10 56.30 17.53
CA GLN A 8 -31.28 55.19 18.49
C GLN A 8 -32.63 54.44 18.35
N LYS A 9 -33.63 55.02 17.66
CA LYS A 9 -34.96 54.42 17.45
C LYS A 9 -35.16 53.76 16.07
N LYS A 10 -34.20 53.86 15.14
CA LYS A 10 -34.39 53.43 13.73
C LYS A 10 -33.43 52.37 13.20
N ILE A 11 -32.43 51.96 13.98
CA ILE A 11 -31.65 50.75 13.67
C ILE A 11 -32.51 49.55 14.11
N PRO A 12 -32.86 48.59 13.22
CA PRO A 12 -33.66 47.43 13.60
C PRO A 12 -33.01 46.70 14.77
N GLU A 13 -33.81 46.32 15.77
CA GLU A 13 -33.37 45.56 16.94
C GLU A 13 -32.50 44.36 16.50
N ILE A 14 -31.23 44.39 16.91
CA ILE A 14 -30.25 43.33 16.64
C ILE A 14 -30.52 42.21 17.65
N ARG A 15 -31.08 41.08 17.19
CA ARG A 15 -31.19 39.86 18.01
C ARG A 15 -29.94 38.98 17.78
N LEU A 16 -29.13 38.82 18.83
CA LEU A 16 -28.00 37.89 18.86
C LEU A 16 -28.49 36.47 19.17
N LEU A 17 -27.91 35.46 18.51
CA LEU A 17 -28.34 34.05 18.58
C LEU A 17 -27.86 33.29 19.82
N PHE A 18 -27.04 33.90 20.69
CA PHE A 18 -26.51 33.25 21.89
C PHE A 18 -26.96 34.00 23.16
N PRO A 19 -27.82 33.41 24.01
CA PRO A 19 -28.10 33.95 25.33
C PRO A 19 -27.06 33.43 26.33
N GLN A 20 -26.72 34.27 27.32
CA GLN A 20 -25.89 34.02 28.52
C GLN A 20 -24.41 34.47 28.43
N VAL A 21 -24.13 35.78 28.54
CA VAL A 21 -23.06 36.41 29.37
C VAL A 21 -23.35 37.92 29.46
N GLU A 22 -23.11 38.58 30.59
CA GLU A 22 -23.24 40.05 30.79
C GLU A 22 -22.40 40.92 29.81
N ALA A 23 -21.49 40.34 29.02
CA ALA A 23 -20.68 41.01 28.00
C ALA A 23 -21.45 41.40 26.69
N LEU A 24 -22.78 41.23 26.67
CA LEU A 24 -23.62 41.41 25.48
C LEU A 24 -23.86 42.90 25.11
N SER A 25 -23.83 43.84 26.06
CA SER A 25 -24.10 45.26 25.77
C SER A 25 -23.03 45.87 24.85
N ASP A 26 -21.77 45.67 25.20
CA ASP A 26 -20.63 46.25 24.50
C ASP A 26 -20.49 45.65 23.11
N TYR A 27 -20.83 44.36 22.96
CA TYR A 27 -20.84 43.66 21.69
C TYR A 27 -21.91 44.20 20.73
N VAL A 28 -23.13 44.44 21.25
CA VAL A 28 -24.23 45.03 20.47
C VAL A 28 -23.93 46.49 20.11
N GLU A 29 -23.38 47.28 21.04
CA GLU A 29 -22.95 48.65 20.76
C GLU A 29 -21.87 48.70 19.69
N LYS A 30 -20.89 47.79 19.74
CA LYS A 30 -19.85 47.69 18.71
C LYS A 30 -20.43 47.32 17.34
N GLY A 31 -21.41 46.42 17.30
CA GLY A 31 -22.13 46.07 16.09
C GLY A 31 -22.88 47.25 15.47
N LYS A 32 -23.55 48.06 16.30
CA LYS A 32 -24.21 49.30 15.86
C LYS A 32 -23.22 50.30 15.28
N GLU A 33 -22.09 50.51 15.95
CA GLU A 33 -21.01 51.40 15.48
C GLU A 33 -20.49 50.99 14.09
N ILE A 34 -20.30 49.69 13.85
CA ILE A 34 -19.82 49.18 12.56
C ILE A 34 -20.89 49.36 11.48
N LEU A 35 -22.17 49.13 11.79
CA LEU A 35 -23.28 49.33 10.84
C LEU A 35 -23.46 50.80 10.44
N GLU A 36 -23.36 51.72 11.40
CA GLU A 36 -23.43 53.17 11.13
C GLU A 36 -22.31 53.63 10.19
N ARG A 37 -21.12 53.04 10.29
CA ARG A 37 -20.01 53.33 9.37
C ARG A 37 -20.24 52.76 7.97
N LEU A 38 -20.88 51.59 7.87
CA LEU A 38 -21.12 50.88 6.61
C LEU A 38 -22.29 51.45 5.80
N LEU A 39 -23.43 51.70 6.45
CA LEU A 39 -24.66 52.11 5.77
C LEU A 39 -24.66 53.62 5.47
N PRO A 40 -25.09 54.05 4.27
CA PRO A 40 -25.24 55.48 3.96
C PRO A 40 -26.42 56.09 4.72
N GLU A 41 -26.39 57.41 5.00
CA GLU A 41 -27.49 58.09 5.72
C GLU A 41 -28.84 57.95 5.01
N GLU A 42 -28.84 57.86 3.68
CA GLU A 42 -30.01 57.62 2.84
C GLU A 42 -30.71 56.29 3.17
N PHE A 43 -29.95 55.26 3.56
CA PHE A 43 -30.49 53.95 3.91
C PHE A 43 -31.32 53.99 5.21
N LEU A 44 -30.96 54.87 6.15
CA LEU A 44 -31.68 55.04 7.43
C LEU A 44 -33.07 55.68 7.25
N ASN A 45 -33.36 56.20 6.06
CA ASN A 45 -34.63 56.85 5.71
C ASN A 45 -35.54 55.99 4.81
N LEU A 46 -35.11 54.79 4.39
CA LEU A 46 -35.89 53.89 3.54
C LEU A 46 -36.99 53.15 4.31
N SER A 47 -38.12 52.85 3.66
CA SER A 47 -39.12 51.91 4.22
C SER A 47 -38.56 50.48 4.28
N GLU A 48 -39.15 49.60 5.08
CA GLU A 48 -38.67 48.21 5.23
C GLU A 48 -38.57 47.45 3.89
N LYS A 49 -39.53 47.66 2.98
CA LYS A 49 -39.55 47.04 1.65
C LYS A 49 -38.46 47.62 0.73
N GLU A 50 -38.20 48.92 0.82
CA GLU A 50 -37.14 49.59 0.07
C GLU A 50 -35.76 49.23 0.61
N GLY A 51 -35.60 49.13 1.94
CA GLY A 51 -34.39 48.66 2.61
C GLY A 51 -34.02 47.22 2.23
N LYS A 52 -35.00 46.31 2.16
CA LYS A 52 -34.82 44.94 1.62
C LYS A 52 -34.29 44.94 0.20
N ARG A 53 -34.93 45.72 -0.68
CA ARG A 53 -34.51 45.84 -2.07
C ARG A 53 -33.13 46.49 -2.20
N TRP A 54 -32.82 47.45 -1.35
CA TRP A 54 -31.52 48.12 -1.35
C TRP A 54 -30.42 47.16 -0.90
N LEU A 55 -30.61 46.43 0.20
CA LEU A 55 -29.62 45.46 0.69
C LEU A 55 -29.40 44.32 -0.31
N SER A 56 -30.46 43.81 -0.95
CA SER A 56 -30.30 42.75 -1.96
C SER A 56 -29.54 43.19 -3.21
N LEU A 57 -29.54 44.49 -3.51
CA LEU A 57 -28.82 45.06 -4.66
C LEU A 57 -27.40 45.55 -4.31
N ASN A 58 -27.13 45.89 -3.05
CA ASN A 58 -25.88 46.56 -2.64
C ASN A 58 -24.96 45.70 -1.77
N LEU A 59 -25.35 44.48 -1.38
CA LEU A 59 -24.46 43.55 -0.67
C LEU A 59 -23.55 42.77 -1.65
N PRO A 60 -22.29 42.45 -1.27
CA PRO A 60 -21.63 42.80 0.00
C PRO A 60 -21.13 44.25 0.04
N LEU A 61 -21.17 44.87 1.22
CA LEU A 61 -20.63 46.21 1.46
C LEU A 61 -19.25 46.12 2.11
N ILE A 62 -18.29 46.87 1.57
CA ILE A 62 -16.93 47.00 2.12
C ILE A 62 -16.59 48.48 2.25
N LYS A 63 -16.12 48.90 3.42
CA LYS A 63 -15.54 50.23 3.64
C LYS A 63 -14.26 50.13 4.45
N SER A 64 -13.38 51.10 4.29
CA SER A 64 -12.16 51.20 5.09
C SER A 64 -11.79 52.64 5.34
N ASN A 65 -11.16 52.92 6.47
CA ASN A 65 -10.54 54.22 6.73
C ASN A 65 -9.02 54.10 6.60
N ILE A 66 -8.50 54.56 5.47
CA ILE A 66 -7.06 54.46 5.18
C ILE A 66 -6.30 55.41 6.10
N PRO A 67 -5.30 54.93 6.86
CA PRO A 67 -4.53 55.78 7.77
C PRO A 67 -3.70 56.81 6.99
N SER A 68 -3.56 58.00 7.55
CA SER A 68 -2.85 59.13 6.92
C SER A 68 -1.32 58.95 6.92
N ASN A 69 -0.77 58.19 7.89
CA ASN A 69 0.65 57.96 8.11
C ASN A 69 0.95 56.47 8.37
N THR A 70 2.18 56.03 8.08
CA THR A 70 2.70 54.70 8.46
C THR A 70 3.78 54.83 9.56
N PRO A 71 3.84 53.92 10.55
CA PRO A 71 2.98 52.75 10.72
C PRO A 71 1.57 53.14 11.18
N GLY A 72 0.56 52.45 10.64
CA GLY A 72 -0.86 52.76 10.89
C GLY A 72 -1.73 51.52 10.84
N ILE A 73 -2.89 51.57 11.51
CA ILE A 73 -3.88 50.48 11.49
C ILE A 73 -4.96 50.85 10.47
N LEU A 74 -5.16 49.96 9.49
CA LEU A 74 -6.26 50.03 8.53
C LEU A 74 -7.43 49.17 9.03
N PRO A 75 -8.53 49.78 9.51
CA PRO A 75 -9.77 49.07 9.71
C PRO A 75 -10.50 48.87 8.38
N VAL A 76 -10.88 47.63 8.09
CA VAL A 76 -11.73 47.22 6.96
C VAL A 76 -13.02 46.65 7.53
N PHE A 77 -14.13 47.33 7.23
CA PHE A 77 -15.48 46.95 7.65
C PHE A 77 -16.19 46.21 6.52
N PHE A 78 -16.97 45.19 6.89
CA PHE A 78 -17.59 44.28 5.94
C PHE A 78 -19.00 43.90 6.39
N LEU A 79 -19.99 43.96 5.48
CA LEU A 79 -21.35 43.46 5.69
C LEU A 79 -21.78 42.61 4.50
N CYS A 80 -22.21 41.37 4.74
CA CYS A 80 -22.76 40.49 3.69
C CYS A 80 -23.89 39.60 4.21
N SER A 81 -24.67 39.04 3.28
CA SER A 81 -25.53 37.88 3.56
C SER A 81 -24.69 36.59 3.40
N PRO A 82 -24.63 35.70 4.40
CA PRO A 82 -23.95 34.43 4.31
C PRO A 82 -24.76 33.43 3.47
N THR A 83 -24.17 32.94 2.38
CA THR A 83 -24.70 31.74 1.70
C THR A 83 -24.36 30.50 2.53
N GLN A 84 -25.29 29.54 2.61
CA GLN A 84 -25.12 28.30 3.40
C GLN A 84 -23.87 27.46 3.01
N GLU A 85 -23.30 27.66 1.81
CA GLU A 85 -22.17 26.87 1.30
C GLU A 85 -20.77 27.35 1.75
N VAL A 86 -20.58 28.63 2.08
CA VAL A 86 -19.25 29.20 2.36
C VAL A 86 -19.27 29.98 3.68
N LYS A 87 -18.40 29.60 4.63
CA LYS A 87 -18.18 30.38 5.87
C LYS A 87 -17.58 31.75 5.51
N ALA A 88 -18.38 32.82 5.59
CA ALA A 88 -18.02 34.17 5.17
C ALA A 88 -16.74 34.71 5.81
N GLU A 89 -16.53 34.41 7.10
CA GLU A 89 -15.31 34.72 7.85
C GLU A 89 -14.03 34.20 7.17
N ARG A 90 -14.03 32.91 6.79
CA ARG A 90 -12.84 32.27 6.19
C ARG A 90 -12.53 32.85 4.81
N ALA A 91 -13.57 33.07 4.01
CA ALA A 91 -13.41 33.66 2.67
C ALA A 91 -12.82 35.08 2.76
N LEU A 92 -13.36 35.92 3.67
CA LEU A 92 -12.90 37.29 3.89
C LEU A 92 -11.43 37.33 4.34
N LEU A 93 -11.06 36.54 5.36
CA LEU A 93 -9.69 36.52 5.86
C LEU A 93 -8.70 35.96 4.84
N GLU A 94 -9.06 34.93 4.07
CA GLU A 94 -8.17 34.38 3.03
C GLU A 94 -7.94 35.35 1.87
N VAL A 95 -8.97 36.11 1.47
CA VAL A 95 -8.84 37.16 0.44
C VAL A 95 -7.95 38.29 0.92
N LEU A 96 -8.24 38.85 2.11
CA LEU A 96 -7.50 39.99 2.64
C LEU A 96 -6.04 39.64 2.93
N ARG A 97 -5.77 38.47 3.53
CA ARG A 97 -4.39 38.03 3.82
C ARG A 97 -3.52 37.89 2.57
N ARG A 98 -4.09 37.42 1.46
CA ARG A 98 -3.32 36.98 0.28
C ARG A 98 -3.28 37.98 -0.87
N TRP A 99 -4.28 38.85 -0.98
CA TRP A 99 -4.52 39.62 -2.21
C TRP A 99 -4.60 41.12 -1.98
N LEU A 100 -4.50 41.58 -0.73
CA LEU A 100 -4.43 43.00 -0.43
C LEU A 100 -3.08 43.61 -0.87
N ILE A 101 -1.99 42.85 -0.76
CA ILE A 101 -0.67 43.19 -1.31
C ILE A 101 -0.17 41.97 -2.11
N PRO A 102 0.18 42.11 -3.40
CA PRO A 102 0.73 41.00 -4.17
C PRO A 102 1.99 40.41 -3.53
N GLU A 103 2.05 39.08 -3.42
CA GLU A 103 3.22 38.32 -2.92
C GLU A 103 3.62 38.59 -1.46
N LYS A 104 2.82 39.32 -0.69
CA LYS A 104 3.07 39.63 0.73
C LYS A 104 1.82 39.35 1.56
N GLU A 105 1.97 38.54 2.63
CA GLU A 105 0.88 38.37 3.59
C GLU A 105 0.74 39.60 4.48
N VAL A 106 -0.48 40.13 4.59
CA VAL A 106 -0.75 41.30 5.44
C VAL A 106 -0.95 40.89 6.90
N ASN A 107 -0.40 41.69 7.81
CA ASN A 107 -0.44 41.43 9.24
C ASN A 107 -1.79 41.85 9.84
N ILE A 108 -2.67 40.88 10.10
CA ILE A 108 -3.97 41.12 10.74
C ILE A 108 -3.78 41.11 12.26
N VAL A 109 -3.93 42.28 12.87
CA VAL A 109 -3.72 42.50 14.32
C VAL A 109 -5.02 42.46 15.12
N GLY A 110 -6.17 42.45 14.46
CA GLY A 110 -7.47 42.31 15.11
C GLY A 110 -8.57 41.90 14.16
N PHE A 111 -9.51 41.10 14.66
CA PHE A 111 -10.67 40.65 13.90
C PHE A 111 -11.89 40.54 14.82
N HIS A 112 -12.92 41.33 14.53
CA HIS A 112 -14.20 41.26 15.23
C HIS A 112 -15.27 40.87 14.21
N ASN A 113 -16.15 39.95 14.56
CA ASN A 113 -17.24 39.54 13.69
C ASN A 113 -18.54 39.34 14.46
N MET A 114 -19.67 39.37 13.79
CA MET A 114 -20.94 38.96 14.39
C MET A 114 -21.90 38.45 13.34
N TYR A 115 -22.74 37.51 13.76
CA TYR A 115 -23.90 37.07 13.02
C TYR A 115 -25.14 37.63 13.71
N PHE A 116 -26.00 38.28 12.94
CA PHE A 116 -27.19 38.92 13.48
C PHE A 116 -28.37 38.87 12.52
N ASN A 117 -29.58 38.94 13.07
CA ASN A 117 -30.79 39.11 12.30
C ASN A 117 -31.28 40.55 12.45
N MET A 118 -31.81 41.13 11.38
CA MET A 118 -32.48 42.43 11.41
C MET A 118 -34.00 42.23 11.52
N ASN A 119 -34.62 42.82 12.56
CA ASN A 119 -36.08 42.78 12.69
C ASN A 119 -36.79 43.33 11.43
N GLY A 120 -37.80 42.59 10.96
CA GLY A 120 -38.48 42.84 9.68
C GLY A 120 -37.93 42.01 8.51
N PHE A 121 -36.66 41.58 8.55
CA PHE A 121 -36.05 40.76 7.49
C PHE A 121 -36.26 39.27 7.83
N ASN A 122 -37.00 38.53 6.98
CA ASN A 122 -37.33 37.11 7.20
C ASN A 122 -36.07 36.27 7.44
N SER A 123 -35.83 35.76 8.65
CA SER A 123 -34.81 34.73 9.02
C SER A 123 -33.40 34.82 8.38
N ASP A 124 -33.08 35.89 7.67
CA ASP A 124 -31.86 36.09 6.92
C ASP A 124 -30.79 36.47 7.94
N LEU A 125 -29.84 35.56 8.12
CA LEU A 125 -28.65 35.80 8.93
C LEU A 125 -27.78 36.82 8.18
N PHE A 126 -27.24 37.83 8.84
CA PHE A 126 -26.26 38.75 8.27
C PHE A 126 -24.91 38.57 8.96
N PHE A 127 -23.84 38.69 8.19
CA PHE A 127 -22.47 38.65 8.69
C PHE A 127 -21.86 40.05 8.64
N LEU A 128 -21.44 40.55 9.80
CA LEU A 128 -20.76 41.82 9.99
C LEU A 128 -19.36 41.56 10.50
N ALA A 129 -18.33 42.24 9.96
CA ALA A 129 -16.97 42.11 10.45
C ALA A 129 -16.16 43.40 10.36
N GLU A 130 -15.22 43.56 11.29
CA GLU A 130 -14.14 44.55 11.27
C GLU A 130 -12.80 43.79 11.29
N VAL A 131 -11.96 44.02 10.28
CA VAL A 131 -10.59 43.49 10.19
C VAL A 131 -9.62 44.65 10.37
N LYS A 132 -8.70 44.53 11.33
CA LYS A 132 -7.65 45.53 11.59
C LYS A 132 -6.32 45.03 11.05
N ILE A 133 -5.77 45.75 10.09
CA ILE A 133 -4.53 45.39 9.39
C ILE A 133 -3.44 46.38 9.78
N LEU A 134 -2.29 45.88 10.23
CA LEU A 134 -1.12 46.70 10.52
C LEU A 134 -0.38 46.99 9.20
N ILE A 135 -0.17 48.27 8.92
CA ILE A 135 0.62 48.75 7.78
C ILE A 135 1.90 49.35 8.32
N GLU A 136 3.05 48.78 7.95
CA GLU A 136 4.36 49.19 8.46
C GLU A 136 5.12 50.11 7.48
N ASP A 137 4.96 49.91 6.15
CA ASP A 137 5.67 50.66 5.09
C ASP A 137 4.70 51.51 4.26
N GLY A 138 5.10 52.73 3.87
CA GLY A 138 4.35 53.62 2.99
C GLY A 138 4.07 53.04 1.60
N ARG A 139 4.93 52.13 1.10
CA ARG A 139 4.68 51.42 -0.18
C ARG A 139 3.53 50.42 -0.10
N ASP A 140 3.36 49.79 1.06
CA ASP A 140 2.22 48.90 1.31
C ASP A 140 0.92 49.72 1.30
N LEU A 141 0.94 50.94 1.86
CA LEU A 141 -0.20 51.85 1.89
C LEU A 141 -0.69 52.23 0.48
N GLU A 142 0.22 52.56 -0.43
CA GLU A 142 -0.12 52.86 -1.84
C GLU A 142 -0.71 51.65 -2.56
N MET A 143 -0.15 50.46 -2.37
CA MET A 143 -0.67 49.22 -2.97
C MET A 143 -2.06 48.88 -2.44
N ILE A 144 -2.28 49.03 -1.14
CA ILE A 144 -3.58 48.84 -0.49
C ILE A 144 -4.62 49.81 -1.08
N GLN A 145 -4.28 51.10 -1.22
CA GLN A 145 -5.18 52.11 -1.81
C GLN A 145 -5.64 51.72 -3.22
N LYS A 146 -4.76 51.10 -4.01
CA LYS A 146 -5.05 50.67 -5.38
C LYS A 146 -5.88 49.38 -5.45
N HIS A 147 -5.62 48.41 -4.57
CA HIS A 147 -6.19 47.06 -4.67
C HIS A 147 -7.48 46.87 -3.87
N LEU A 148 -7.68 47.62 -2.78
CA LEU A 148 -8.84 47.46 -1.91
C LEU A 148 -10.19 47.67 -2.63
N PRO A 149 -10.37 48.66 -3.54
CA PRO A 149 -11.62 48.81 -4.30
C PRO A 149 -11.89 47.66 -5.27
N LEU A 150 -10.84 47.00 -5.79
CA LEU A 150 -10.93 45.91 -6.76
C LEU A 150 -11.29 44.57 -6.10
N LEU A 151 -10.94 44.41 -4.82
CA LEU A 151 -11.19 43.19 -4.04
C LEU A 151 -12.66 43.00 -3.69
N SER A 152 -13.47 44.06 -3.70
CA SER A 152 -14.92 43.97 -3.39
C SER A 152 -15.65 43.00 -4.32
N ASN A 153 -15.36 43.05 -5.62
CA ASN A 153 -15.92 42.16 -6.64
C ASN A 153 -15.39 40.73 -6.51
N GLU A 154 -14.10 40.54 -6.21
CA GLU A 154 -13.53 39.19 -6.00
C GLU A 154 -14.10 38.54 -4.73
N ILE A 155 -14.29 39.31 -3.64
CA ILE A 155 -14.93 38.86 -2.40
C ILE A 155 -16.39 38.50 -2.66
N ALA A 156 -17.15 39.34 -3.39
CA ALA A 156 -18.53 39.06 -3.77
C ALA A 156 -18.67 37.78 -4.59
N LEU A 157 -17.80 37.57 -5.59
CA LEU A 157 -17.77 36.34 -6.39
C LEU A 157 -17.36 35.11 -5.56
N SER A 158 -16.48 35.28 -4.58
CA SER A 158 -16.05 34.21 -3.69
C SER A 158 -17.13 33.77 -2.70
N LEU A 159 -17.98 34.71 -2.26
CA LEU A 159 -19.07 34.48 -1.31
C LEU A 159 -20.34 33.96 -1.99
N THR A 160 -20.53 34.24 -3.27
CA THR A 160 -21.70 33.77 -4.05
C THR A 160 -21.51 32.36 -4.63
N SER A 161 -20.28 31.86 -4.75
CA SER A 161 -20.03 30.51 -5.26
C SER A 161 -18.72 29.91 -4.80
N SER A 162 -18.83 28.74 -4.15
CA SER A 162 -17.70 27.86 -3.82
C SER A 162 -16.85 27.48 -5.04
N LYS A 163 -17.46 27.41 -6.23
CA LYS A 163 -16.79 27.10 -7.50
C LYS A 163 -15.94 28.25 -8.03
N TYR A 164 -16.40 29.49 -7.89
CA TYR A 164 -15.63 30.68 -8.29
C TYR A 164 -14.48 30.95 -7.30
N HIS A 165 -14.72 30.78 -6.00
CA HIS A 165 -13.65 30.82 -5.00
C HIS A 165 -12.50 29.85 -5.34
N GLN A 166 -12.82 28.62 -5.77
CA GLN A 166 -11.80 27.68 -6.24
C GLN A 166 -11.14 28.06 -7.57
N LEU A 167 -11.88 28.69 -8.50
CA LEU A 167 -11.32 29.12 -9.79
C LEU A 167 -10.28 30.25 -9.62
N ILE A 168 -10.53 31.17 -8.69
CA ILE A 168 -9.60 32.25 -8.32
C ILE A 168 -8.30 31.66 -7.75
N LEU A 169 -8.42 30.64 -6.88
CA LEU A 169 -7.27 29.90 -6.35
C LEU A 169 -6.52 29.11 -7.44
N ASP A 170 -7.23 28.54 -8.43
CA ASP A 170 -6.65 27.72 -9.50
C ASP A 170 -5.82 28.51 -10.53
N THR A 171 -6.06 29.82 -10.66
CA THR A 171 -5.53 30.64 -11.77
C THR A 171 -4.32 31.50 -11.42
N LYS A 172 -4.06 31.79 -10.14
CA LYS A 172 -2.92 32.61 -9.68
C LYS A 172 -1.87 31.72 -8.98
N ALA A 173 -0.59 32.09 -9.02
CA ALA A 173 0.55 31.23 -8.66
C ALA A 173 0.52 30.77 -7.18
N LEU A 174 0.09 29.53 -6.94
CA LEU A 174 0.07 28.89 -5.62
C LEU A 174 1.49 28.46 -5.18
N SER A 175 1.77 28.57 -3.88
CA SER A 175 2.97 27.96 -3.28
C SER A 175 2.94 26.43 -3.39
N LEU A 176 4.09 25.77 -3.25
CA LEU A 176 4.18 24.30 -3.36
C LEU A 176 3.29 23.59 -2.33
N ASP A 177 3.22 24.11 -1.10
CA ASP A 177 2.36 23.56 -0.04
C ASP A 177 0.88 23.76 -0.35
N GLN A 178 0.50 24.89 -0.93
CA GLN A 178 -0.86 25.15 -1.37
C GLN A 178 -1.26 24.23 -2.53
N LYS A 179 -0.35 23.98 -3.49
CA LYS A 179 -0.59 22.99 -4.55
C LYS A 179 -0.77 21.59 -3.98
N SER A 180 0.01 21.20 -2.97
CA SER A 180 -0.17 19.93 -2.27
C SER A 180 -1.57 19.81 -1.66
N ALA A 181 -1.98 20.82 -0.88
CA ALA A 181 -3.30 20.84 -0.24
C ALA A 181 -4.45 20.76 -1.27
N GLN A 182 -4.31 21.44 -2.41
CA GLN A 182 -5.33 21.44 -3.45
C GLN A 182 -5.44 20.09 -4.17
N ILE A 183 -4.30 19.42 -4.42
CA ILE A 183 -4.30 18.07 -4.98
C ILE A 183 -4.96 17.10 -3.99
N GLN A 184 -4.68 17.20 -2.69
CA GLN A 184 -5.36 16.38 -1.67
C GLN A 184 -6.88 16.58 -1.72
N LEU A 185 -7.36 17.82 -1.85
CA LEU A 185 -8.79 18.10 -2.00
C LEU A 185 -9.39 17.47 -3.26
N TYR A 186 -8.70 17.53 -4.40
CA TYR A 186 -9.17 16.89 -5.62
C TYR A 186 -9.20 15.36 -5.50
N LEU A 187 -8.20 14.76 -4.86
CA LEU A 187 -8.15 13.32 -4.62
C LEU A 187 -9.26 12.89 -3.66
N ARG A 188 -9.51 13.65 -2.59
CA ARG A 188 -10.62 13.40 -1.65
C ARG A 188 -11.97 13.39 -2.34
N ARG A 189 -12.23 14.36 -3.21
CA ARG A 189 -13.47 14.38 -4.01
C ARG A 189 -13.58 13.18 -4.95
N LEU A 190 -12.46 12.68 -5.47
CA LEU A 190 -12.45 11.49 -6.33
C LEU A 190 -12.74 10.21 -5.53
N THR A 191 -12.19 10.08 -4.32
CA THR A 191 -12.46 8.95 -3.42
C THR A 191 -13.92 8.95 -2.95
N GLU A 192 -14.49 10.13 -2.66
CA GLU A 192 -15.92 10.26 -2.29
C GLU A 192 -16.85 9.92 -3.47
N ARG A 193 -16.52 10.34 -4.70
CA ARG A 193 -17.36 10.10 -5.88
C ARG A 193 -17.27 8.69 -6.45
N LYS A 194 -16.11 8.03 -6.34
CA LYS A 194 -15.86 6.70 -6.91
C LYS A 194 -15.08 5.81 -5.94
N PRO A 195 -15.69 5.45 -4.80
CA PRO A 195 -15.01 4.67 -3.75
C PRO A 195 -14.52 3.29 -4.23
N GLY A 196 -15.23 2.67 -5.19
CA GLY A 196 -14.79 1.39 -5.78
C GLY A 196 -13.56 1.48 -6.70
N GLN A 197 -13.23 2.68 -7.22
CA GLN A 197 -12.03 2.87 -8.06
C GLN A 197 -10.87 3.47 -7.28
N PHE A 198 -11.13 4.43 -6.38
CA PHE A 198 -10.13 5.18 -5.63
C PHE A 198 -10.33 4.98 -4.12
N ASN A 199 -9.30 4.45 -3.45
CA ASN A 199 -9.24 4.31 -1.99
C ASN A 199 -8.18 5.27 -1.42
N ILE A 200 -7.92 5.18 -0.11
CA ILE A 200 -6.98 6.06 0.59
C ILE A 200 -5.53 5.94 0.10
N GLU A 201 -5.15 4.86 -0.58
CA GLU A 201 -3.80 4.65 -1.13
C GLU A 201 -3.45 5.69 -2.22
N ILE A 202 -4.43 6.35 -2.84
CA ILE A 202 -4.15 7.42 -3.81
C ILE A 202 -3.43 8.62 -3.16
N PHE A 203 -3.62 8.83 -1.85
CA PHE A 203 -2.91 9.85 -1.09
C PHE A 203 -1.46 9.43 -0.82
N GLN A 204 -1.19 8.14 -0.65
CA GLN A 204 0.19 7.63 -0.58
C GLN A 204 0.88 7.82 -1.93
N GLU A 205 0.19 7.53 -3.03
CA GLU A 205 0.72 7.76 -4.39
C GLU A 205 1.01 9.24 -4.63
N MET A 206 0.18 10.14 -4.10
CA MET A 206 0.47 11.58 -4.09
C MET A 206 1.74 11.88 -3.29
N SER A 207 1.87 11.39 -2.06
CA SER A 207 3.05 11.64 -1.22
C SER A 207 4.33 11.15 -1.87
N THR A 208 4.33 9.95 -2.47
CA THR A 208 5.48 9.41 -3.22
C THR A 208 5.80 10.27 -4.43
N PHE A 209 4.79 10.69 -5.18
CA PHE A 209 4.97 11.61 -6.30
C PHE A 209 5.60 12.94 -5.85
N PHE A 210 5.19 13.48 -4.71
CA PHE A 210 5.71 14.74 -4.16
C PHE A 210 7.14 14.62 -3.61
N ALA A 211 7.48 13.46 -3.04
CA ALA A 211 8.83 13.19 -2.56
C ALA A 211 9.84 13.04 -3.71
N LEU A 212 9.43 12.36 -4.79
CA LEU A 212 10.32 12.03 -5.91
C LEU A 212 10.33 13.08 -7.03
N SER A 213 9.32 13.95 -7.12
CA SER A 213 9.27 14.97 -8.18
C SER A 213 10.05 16.23 -7.82
N ASN A 214 10.81 16.74 -8.79
CA ASN A 214 11.58 17.98 -8.64
C ASN A 214 10.66 19.17 -8.27
N SER A 215 11.12 20.04 -7.36
CA SER A 215 10.41 21.27 -6.98
C SER A 215 10.19 22.19 -8.19
N ASP A 216 11.17 22.31 -9.09
CA ASP A 216 11.06 23.06 -10.35
C ASP A 216 10.02 22.46 -11.28
N PHE A 217 9.90 21.13 -11.29
CA PHE A 217 8.85 20.46 -12.05
C PHE A 217 7.47 20.89 -11.54
N ARG A 218 7.22 20.82 -10.23
CA ARG A 218 5.93 21.19 -9.64
C ARG A 218 5.60 22.68 -9.73
N LYS A 219 6.60 23.56 -9.77
CA LYS A 219 6.44 25.02 -9.81
C LYS A 219 5.66 25.50 -11.04
N PHE A 220 5.95 24.99 -12.23
CA PHE A 220 5.38 25.49 -13.49
C PHE A 220 4.09 24.77 -13.97
N ARG A 221 3.55 23.81 -13.21
CA ARG A 221 2.32 23.07 -13.57
C ARG A 221 1.16 23.38 -12.63
N GLN A 222 -0.06 23.30 -13.17
CA GLN A 222 -1.29 23.47 -12.39
C GLN A 222 -1.61 22.23 -11.55
N PRO A 223 -2.24 22.40 -10.37
CA PRO A 223 -2.67 21.31 -9.50
C PRO A 223 -3.50 20.24 -10.22
N LYS A 224 -4.43 20.64 -11.10
CA LYS A 224 -5.24 19.69 -11.88
C LYS A 224 -4.41 18.75 -12.76
N HIS A 225 -3.33 19.26 -13.35
CA HIS A 225 -2.43 18.44 -14.15
C HIS A 225 -1.67 17.45 -13.27
N LEU A 226 -1.10 17.92 -12.16
CA LEU A 226 -0.41 17.07 -11.20
C LEU A 226 -1.34 15.99 -10.63
N THR A 227 -2.59 16.31 -10.32
CA THR A 227 -3.62 15.33 -9.94
C THR A 227 -3.86 14.29 -11.03
N ARG A 228 -3.91 14.69 -12.30
CA ARG A 228 -4.06 13.73 -13.42
C ARG A 228 -2.86 12.79 -13.53
N VAL A 229 -1.65 13.26 -13.23
CA VAL A 229 -0.45 12.42 -13.18
C VAL A 229 -0.58 11.39 -12.06
N VAL A 230 -0.89 11.83 -10.84
CA VAL A 230 -1.08 10.95 -9.66
C VAL A 230 -2.18 9.91 -9.92
N VAL A 231 -3.35 10.35 -10.41
CA VAL A 231 -4.48 9.46 -10.74
C VAL A 231 -4.12 8.47 -11.85
N SER A 232 -3.39 8.91 -12.89
CA SER A 232 -2.96 8.02 -13.97
C SER A 232 -2.03 6.94 -13.45
N HIS A 233 -1.05 7.33 -12.64
CA HIS A 233 -0.11 6.41 -12.00
C HIS A 233 -0.85 5.38 -11.15
N TYR A 234 -1.72 5.84 -10.25
CA TYR A 234 -2.50 4.98 -9.37
C TYR A 234 -3.34 3.94 -10.13
N LEU A 235 -4.06 4.36 -11.17
CA LEU A 235 -4.89 3.45 -11.97
C LEU A 235 -4.06 2.45 -12.78
N MET A 236 -2.96 2.91 -13.38
CA MET A 236 -2.04 2.04 -14.12
C MET A 236 -1.40 1.02 -13.20
N ARG A 237 -1.09 1.40 -11.96
CA ARG A 237 -0.57 0.50 -10.93
C ARG A 237 -1.55 -0.63 -10.61
N LYS A 238 -2.80 -0.30 -10.31
CA LYS A 238 -3.84 -1.32 -10.08
C LYS A 238 -4.01 -2.29 -11.25
N ARG A 239 -3.97 -1.77 -12.49
CA ARG A 239 -4.09 -2.61 -13.71
C ARG A 239 -2.91 -3.53 -13.90
N ILE A 240 -1.68 -3.02 -13.83
CA ILE A 240 -0.48 -3.86 -14.04
C ILE A 240 -0.38 -4.94 -12.96
N ILE A 241 -0.65 -4.62 -11.69
CA ILE A 241 -0.67 -5.61 -10.61
C ILE A 241 -1.73 -6.69 -10.89
N HIS A 242 -2.93 -6.30 -11.32
CA HIS A 242 -3.96 -7.25 -11.71
C HIS A 242 -3.53 -8.13 -12.90
N TYR A 243 -2.95 -7.55 -13.95
CA TYR A 243 -2.46 -8.32 -15.10
C TYR A 243 -1.33 -9.29 -14.75
N LEU A 244 -0.42 -8.90 -13.85
CA LEU A 244 0.63 -9.77 -13.34
C LEU A 244 0.09 -10.91 -12.48
N SER A 245 -1.05 -10.73 -11.81
CA SER A 245 -1.71 -11.82 -11.08
C SER A 245 -2.33 -12.88 -12.02
N VAL A 246 -2.69 -12.50 -13.24
CA VAL A 246 -3.33 -13.38 -14.23
C VAL A 246 -2.32 -13.96 -15.24
N THR A 247 -1.32 -13.18 -15.64
CA THR A 247 -0.31 -13.54 -16.65
C THR A 247 1.09 -13.05 -16.24
N PRO A 248 1.72 -13.68 -15.23
CA PRO A 248 3.00 -13.22 -14.68
C PRO A 248 4.18 -13.33 -15.66
N GLU A 249 4.11 -14.24 -16.64
CA GLU A 249 5.20 -14.50 -17.59
C GLU A 249 5.20 -13.55 -18.82
N LYS A 250 4.21 -12.66 -18.96
CA LYS A 250 4.13 -11.73 -20.11
C LYS A 250 4.54 -10.31 -19.71
N ARG A 251 5.40 -9.70 -20.53
CA ARG A 251 5.78 -8.30 -20.41
C ARG A 251 4.58 -7.38 -20.68
N HIS A 252 4.13 -6.67 -19.64
CA HIS A 252 3.00 -5.74 -19.73
C HIS A 252 3.48 -4.30 -19.82
N LEU A 253 3.06 -3.59 -20.88
CA LEU A 253 3.34 -2.17 -21.06
C LEU A 253 2.04 -1.42 -21.38
N GLU A 254 1.72 -0.41 -20.59
CA GLU A 254 0.59 0.50 -20.81
C GLU A 254 1.11 1.94 -20.80
N PHE A 255 0.57 2.80 -21.66
CA PHE A 255 0.88 4.23 -21.62
C PHE A 255 -0.37 5.09 -21.86
N ARG A 256 -0.31 6.33 -21.40
CA ARG A 256 -1.38 7.32 -21.53
C ARG A 256 -0.81 8.71 -21.78
N PHE A 257 -1.41 9.41 -22.73
CA PHE A 257 -1.10 10.80 -23.01
C PHE A 257 -1.93 11.76 -22.15
N ILE A 258 -1.28 12.81 -21.62
CA ILE A 258 -1.86 13.87 -20.81
C ILE A 258 -1.45 15.21 -21.42
N ARG A 259 -2.36 15.85 -22.17
CA ARG A 259 -2.14 17.20 -22.69
C ARG A 259 -2.12 18.22 -21.56
N SER A 260 -1.13 19.11 -21.57
CA SER A 260 -0.95 20.15 -20.57
C SER A 260 -0.26 21.39 -21.13
N LYS A 261 -0.12 22.41 -20.29
CA LYS A 261 0.64 23.64 -20.55
C LYS A 261 1.52 23.94 -19.36
N LEU A 262 2.72 24.42 -19.62
CA LEU A 262 3.59 25.03 -18.63
C LEU A 262 3.23 26.50 -18.50
N TYR A 263 3.12 26.99 -17.27
CA TYR A 263 2.74 28.36 -16.97
C TYR A 263 3.97 29.09 -16.42
N PHE A 264 4.42 30.10 -17.16
CA PHE A 264 5.48 31.02 -16.78
C PHE A 264 4.89 32.41 -16.50
N PRO A 265 5.58 33.29 -15.74
CA PRO A 265 5.06 34.61 -15.39
C PRO A 265 4.57 35.45 -16.58
N PHE A 266 5.13 35.24 -17.78
CA PHE A 266 4.85 36.04 -18.98
C PHE A 266 4.35 35.21 -20.18
N GLY A 267 3.91 33.95 -19.98
CA GLY A 267 3.42 33.14 -21.09
C GLY A 267 3.15 31.68 -20.75
N THR A 268 2.55 30.95 -21.72
CA THR A 268 2.28 29.51 -21.59
C THR A 268 2.93 28.72 -22.71
N LYS A 269 3.50 27.55 -22.39
CA LYS A 269 4.11 26.63 -23.36
C LYS A 269 3.33 25.32 -23.43
N PRO A 270 2.84 24.86 -24.60
CA PRO A 270 2.12 23.59 -24.70
C PRO A 270 3.09 22.40 -24.56
N VAL A 271 2.69 21.39 -23.79
CA VAL A 271 3.47 20.16 -23.59
C VAL A 271 2.57 18.92 -23.66
N LEU A 272 3.14 17.79 -24.08
CA LEU A 272 2.47 16.50 -24.11
C LEU A 272 3.09 15.57 -23.06
N GLY A 273 2.36 15.37 -21.95
CA GLY A 273 2.74 14.40 -20.93
C GLY A 273 2.50 12.97 -21.40
N LEU A 274 3.43 12.08 -21.08
CA LEU A 274 3.39 10.65 -21.35
C LEU A 274 3.60 9.90 -20.04
N SER A 275 2.53 9.28 -19.54
CA SER A 275 2.56 8.37 -18.39
C SER A 275 2.72 6.95 -18.90
N ILE A 276 3.71 6.22 -18.43
CA ILE A 276 4.03 4.85 -18.84
C ILE A 276 4.10 3.98 -17.60
N ALA A 277 3.55 2.78 -17.70
CA ALA A 277 3.68 1.74 -16.71
C ALA A 277 4.18 0.50 -17.44
N VAL A 278 5.28 -0.07 -16.94
CA VAL A 278 5.92 -1.25 -17.53
C VAL A 278 6.22 -2.26 -16.43
N ALA A 279 5.79 -3.50 -16.66
CA ALA A 279 6.24 -4.67 -15.92
C ALA A 279 7.39 -5.31 -16.70
N LEU A 280 8.58 -5.22 -16.14
CA LEU A 280 9.79 -5.87 -16.57
C LEU A 280 9.71 -7.37 -16.24
N SER A 281 10.23 -8.18 -17.14
CA SER A 281 10.22 -9.65 -17.05
C SER A 281 11.39 -10.18 -16.21
N ASP A 282 12.45 -9.40 -16.06
CA ASP A 282 13.69 -9.79 -15.38
C ASP A 282 14.26 -8.59 -14.59
N ARG A 283 14.90 -8.86 -13.44
CA ARG A 283 15.52 -7.84 -12.57
C ARG A 283 16.66 -7.11 -13.25
N TYR A 284 17.18 -7.70 -14.30
CA TYR A 284 18.19 -7.10 -15.13
C TYR A 284 17.61 -6.25 -16.25
N GLU A 285 16.29 -6.10 -16.43
CA GLU A 285 15.77 -5.21 -17.47
C GLU A 285 15.79 -3.71 -17.03
N THR A 286 16.09 -2.82 -17.97
CA THR A 286 16.06 -1.37 -17.76
C THR A 286 15.19 -0.66 -18.78
N PHE A 287 14.49 0.36 -18.29
CA PHE A 287 13.60 1.19 -19.07
C PHE A 287 13.65 2.60 -18.50
N GLU A 288 14.26 3.53 -19.25
CA GLU A 288 14.68 4.85 -18.77
C GLU A 288 14.24 5.99 -19.72
N GLU A 289 14.51 7.24 -19.33
CA GLU A 289 14.14 8.45 -20.07
C GLU A 289 14.62 8.41 -21.53
N SER A 290 15.86 7.99 -21.75
CA SER A 290 16.49 7.89 -23.06
C SER A 290 15.71 6.94 -23.97
N HIS A 291 15.24 5.79 -23.47
CA HIS A 291 14.49 4.82 -24.25
C HIS A 291 13.16 5.42 -24.75
N ILE A 292 12.52 6.25 -23.92
CA ILE A 292 11.28 6.93 -24.26
C ILE A 292 11.53 8.04 -25.28
N ALA A 293 12.54 8.88 -25.06
CA ALA A 293 12.91 9.97 -25.95
C ALA A 293 13.20 9.45 -27.37
N HIS A 294 14.05 8.42 -27.50
CA HIS A 294 14.38 7.86 -28.80
C HIS A 294 13.21 7.11 -29.46
N SER A 295 12.28 6.54 -28.69
CA SER A 295 11.06 5.92 -29.24
C SER A 295 10.15 6.95 -29.87
N VAL A 296 9.99 8.12 -29.23
CA VAL A 296 9.15 9.20 -29.75
C VAL A 296 9.83 9.89 -30.94
N GLN A 297 11.14 10.15 -30.87
CA GLN A 297 11.91 10.79 -31.94
C GLN A 297 11.89 10.01 -33.26
N LYS A 298 11.77 8.68 -33.20
CA LYS A 298 11.61 7.84 -34.39
C LYS A 298 10.37 8.20 -35.21
N PHE A 299 9.28 8.61 -34.55
CA PHE A 299 8.03 8.97 -35.20
C PHE A 299 7.90 10.48 -35.41
N ILE A 300 8.45 11.28 -34.50
CA ILE A 300 8.43 12.75 -34.56
C ILE A 300 9.86 13.25 -34.29
N PRO A 301 10.68 13.43 -35.34
CA PRO A 301 12.09 13.80 -35.19
C PRO A 301 12.33 15.12 -34.44
N ASP A 302 11.36 16.04 -34.48
CA ASP A 302 11.40 17.33 -33.79
C ASP A 302 11.03 17.25 -32.30
N ALA A 303 10.67 16.07 -31.78
CA ALA A 303 10.28 15.90 -30.39
C ALA A 303 11.49 15.83 -29.45
N GLN A 304 11.42 16.53 -28.33
CA GLN A 304 12.41 16.47 -27.24
C GLN A 304 11.72 16.37 -25.89
N VAL A 305 12.42 15.80 -24.91
CA VAL A 305 11.94 15.73 -23.53
C VAL A 305 12.15 17.10 -22.85
N VAL A 306 11.14 17.55 -22.11
CA VAL A 306 11.23 18.76 -21.29
C VAL A 306 12.19 18.48 -20.14
N LYS A 307 13.25 19.28 -20.02
CA LYS A 307 14.28 19.12 -18.98
C LYS A 307 13.65 19.10 -17.58
N GLY A 308 14.01 18.10 -16.78
CA GLY A 308 13.50 17.93 -15.41
C GLY A 308 12.04 17.45 -15.32
N SER A 309 11.42 17.02 -16.43
CA SER A 309 10.07 16.45 -16.44
C SER A 309 10.01 14.93 -16.21
N TYR A 310 11.17 14.27 -16.26
CA TYR A 310 11.27 12.84 -16.00
C TYR A 310 11.03 12.54 -14.53
N TYR A 311 10.04 11.69 -14.29
CA TYR A 311 9.67 11.16 -13.01
C TYR A 311 9.63 9.65 -13.13
N PHE A 312 10.23 8.97 -12.16
CA PHE A 312 10.25 7.52 -12.11
C PHE A 312 10.04 7.06 -10.66
N ASN A 313 9.10 6.15 -10.47
CA ASN A 313 8.82 5.53 -9.18
C ASN A 313 9.31 4.07 -9.20
N ARG A 314 10.24 3.75 -8.30
CA ARG A 314 10.57 2.36 -7.95
C ARG A 314 9.46 1.87 -7.03
N SER A 315 8.53 1.10 -7.56
CA SER A 315 7.59 0.38 -6.70
C SER A 315 8.35 -0.66 -5.86
N ASN A 316 7.78 -1.13 -4.74
CA ASN A 316 8.35 -2.22 -3.93
C ASN A 316 8.50 -3.56 -4.71
N HIS A 317 7.98 -3.64 -5.94
CA HIS A 317 8.35 -4.66 -6.91
C HIS A 317 9.44 -4.09 -7.83
N ASP A 318 10.68 -4.58 -7.70
CA ASP A 318 11.84 -4.20 -8.53
C ASP A 318 11.58 -4.31 -10.05
N LEU A 319 10.58 -5.11 -10.42
CA LEU A 319 10.20 -5.38 -11.80
C LEU A 319 9.15 -4.42 -12.36
N ILE A 320 8.44 -3.60 -11.55
CA ILE A 320 7.42 -2.68 -12.09
C ILE A 320 7.92 -1.25 -12.03
N LYS A 321 8.01 -0.60 -13.19
CA LYS A 321 8.43 0.79 -13.33
C LYS A 321 7.26 1.66 -13.81
N TYR A 322 7.04 2.75 -13.10
CA TYR A 322 6.09 3.78 -13.49
C TYR A 322 6.86 5.05 -13.81
N ILE A 323 6.68 5.55 -15.02
CA ILE A 323 7.44 6.66 -15.57
C ILE A 323 6.48 7.73 -16.06
N TYR A 324 6.82 8.99 -15.80
CA TYR A 324 6.15 10.13 -16.38
C TYR A 324 7.19 11.04 -17.02
N VAL A 325 6.92 11.52 -18.23
CA VAL A 325 7.80 12.44 -18.96
C VAL A 325 6.96 13.42 -19.78
N GLU A 326 7.42 14.65 -19.95
CA GLU A 326 6.77 15.63 -20.83
C GLU A 326 7.58 15.83 -22.11
N LEU A 327 6.87 15.92 -23.23
CA LEU A 327 7.42 16.08 -24.57
C LEU A 327 7.06 17.47 -25.11
N GLU A 328 7.99 18.08 -25.81
CA GLU A 328 7.82 19.32 -26.56
C GLU A 328 8.44 19.20 -27.96
N LYS A 329 8.03 20.05 -28.89
CA LYS A 329 8.68 20.18 -30.21
C LYS A 329 9.72 21.29 -30.16
N LYS A 330 10.85 21.17 -30.86
CA LYS A 330 11.84 22.27 -30.91
C LYS A 330 11.25 23.51 -31.58
N SER A 331 10.33 23.33 -32.52
CA SER A 331 9.52 24.41 -33.12
C SER A 331 8.60 25.16 -32.14
N GLY A 332 8.38 24.65 -30.91
CA GLY A 332 7.45 25.24 -29.93
C GLY A 332 5.97 25.04 -30.24
N ALA A 333 5.64 24.45 -31.39
CA ALA A 333 4.28 24.15 -31.80
C ALA A 333 3.64 23.01 -30.97
N PRO A 334 2.32 23.01 -30.76
CA PRO A 334 1.64 21.91 -30.08
C PRO A 334 1.64 20.62 -30.93
N PHE A 335 1.54 19.47 -30.26
CA PHE A 335 1.32 18.18 -30.93
C PHE A 335 -0.09 18.12 -31.54
N THR A 336 -0.17 17.79 -32.83
CA THR A 336 -1.44 17.69 -33.55
C THR A 336 -2.23 16.46 -33.14
N LEU A 337 -3.53 16.46 -33.42
CA LEU A 337 -4.41 15.31 -33.18
C LEU A 337 -4.00 14.08 -33.98
N GLN A 338 -3.52 14.26 -35.21
CA GLN A 338 -3.03 13.18 -36.07
C GLN A 338 -1.75 12.55 -35.52
N GLU A 339 -0.77 13.38 -35.11
CA GLU A 339 0.46 12.92 -34.46
C GLU A 339 0.17 12.14 -33.18
N THR A 340 -0.77 12.64 -32.35
CA THR A 340 -1.15 11.96 -31.11
C THR A 340 -1.82 10.60 -31.40
N LYS A 341 -2.63 10.50 -32.46
CA LYS A 341 -3.27 9.23 -32.87
C LYS A 341 -2.23 8.23 -33.40
N PHE A 342 -1.27 8.71 -34.20
CA PHE A 342 -0.20 7.90 -34.75
C PHE A 342 0.69 7.31 -33.65
N LEU A 343 1.12 8.15 -32.69
CA LEU A 343 1.85 7.69 -31.51
C LEU A 343 1.06 6.66 -30.70
N LYS A 344 -0.27 6.83 -30.52
CA LYS A 344 -1.07 5.82 -29.79
C LYS A 344 -1.08 4.43 -30.45
N ARG A 345 -0.98 4.36 -31.78
CA ARG A 345 -1.02 3.10 -32.53
C ARG A 345 0.32 2.35 -32.45
N ASP A 346 1.42 3.04 -32.73
CA ASP A 346 2.69 2.38 -33.05
C ASP A 346 3.74 2.48 -31.92
N LEU A 347 3.56 3.40 -30.96
CA LEU A 347 4.54 3.62 -29.88
C LEU A 347 4.64 2.43 -28.92
N LYS A 348 3.56 1.66 -28.72
CA LYS A 348 3.54 0.53 -27.78
C LYS A 348 4.61 -0.51 -28.12
N GLU A 349 4.66 -0.92 -29.38
CA GLU A 349 5.58 -1.95 -29.85
C GLU A 349 7.01 -1.42 -29.96
N GLU A 350 7.20 -0.13 -30.28
CA GLU A 350 8.53 0.48 -30.24
C GLU A 350 9.09 0.56 -28.81
N LEU A 351 8.28 0.98 -27.82
CA LEU A 351 8.72 1.04 -26.42
C LEU A 351 9.10 -0.34 -25.90
N LYS A 352 8.34 -1.39 -26.25
CA LYS A 352 8.65 -2.77 -25.87
C LYS A 352 9.99 -3.26 -26.42
N LYS A 353 10.31 -2.90 -27.67
CA LYS A 353 11.58 -3.26 -28.34
C LYS A 353 12.80 -2.61 -27.70
N ARG A 354 12.60 -1.49 -26.98
CA ARG A 354 13.67 -0.71 -26.35
C ARG A 354 13.84 -0.93 -24.85
N ILE A 355 13.15 -1.91 -24.28
CA ILE A 355 13.44 -2.37 -22.92
C ILE A 355 14.74 -3.16 -23.01
N GLU A 356 15.79 -2.63 -22.39
CA GLU A 356 17.13 -3.24 -22.42
C GLU A 356 17.20 -4.34 -21.36
N ARG A 357 17.92 -5.44 -21.63
CA ARG A 357 18.26 -6.45 -20.63
C ARG A 357 19.74 -6.28 -20.26
N LEU A 358 20.00 -5.79 -19.05
CA LEU A 358 21.29 -5.88 -18.38
C LEU A 358 21.63 -7.37 -18.21
N ILE A 359 22.91 -7.68 -18.14
CA ILE A 359 23.38 -9.02 -17.80
C ILE A 359 23.99 -8.90 -16.40
N PRO A 360 23.75 -9.83 -15.45
CA PRO A 360 24.46 -9.82 -14.18
C PRO A 360 25.96 -9.71 -14.44
N SER A 361 26.66 -8.90 -13.64
CA SER A 361 28.11 -8.84 -13.65
C SER A 361 28.64 -10.26 -13.34
N VAL A 362 29.01 -11.01 -14.37
CA VAL A 362 29.62 -12.35 -14.22
C VAL A 362 31.06 -12.24 -13.69
N PHE A 363 31.59 -11.04 -13.47
CA PHE A 363 32.89 -10.83 -12.87
C PHE A 363 32.74 -10.06 -11.56
N MET A 364 33.46 -10.55 -10.55
CA MET A 364 33.45 -10.04 -9.19
C MET A 364 33.69 -8.52 -9.18
N ILE A 365 33.17 -7.86 -8.13
CA ILE A 365 33.68 -6.55 -7.71
C ILE A 365 35.20 -6.67 -7.62
N ARG A 366 35.91 -5.77 -8.30
CA ARG A 366 37.38 -5.60 -8.37
C ARG A 366 38.14 -6.44 -7.33
N ASN A 367 38.73 -7.54 -7.77
CA ASN A 367 39.72 -8.29 -6.99
C ASN A 367 41.13 -7.89 -7.43
N GLU A 368 41.84 -7.17 -6.56
CA GLU A 368 43.22 -6.74 -6.80
C GLU A 368 44.19 -7.92 -7.02
N GLU A 369 43.95 -9.06 -6.38
CA GLU A 369 44.77 -10.26 -6.56
C GLU A 369 44.64 -10.82 -7.98
N GLU A 370 43.43 -10.74 -8.56
CA GLU A 370 43.16 -11.22 -9.91
C GLU A 370 43.81 -10.32 -10.98
N VAL A 371 43.76 -9.00 -10.78
CA VAL A 371 44.47 -8.04 -11.64
C VAL A 371 45.97 -8.30 -11.61
N MET A 372 46.56 -8.53 -10.43
CA MET A 372 47.99 -8.83 -10.31
C MET A 372 48.35 -10.17 -10.96
N ARG A 373 47.52 -11.21 -10.77
CA ARG A 373 47.69 -12.50 -11.43
C ARG A 373 47.67 -12.36 -12.96
N ASN A 374 46.74 -11.59 -13.50
CA ASN A 374 46.61 -11.33 -14.93
C ASN A 374 47.85 -10.63 -15.48
N ILE A 375 48.37 -9.62 -14.77
CA ILE A 375 49.60 -8.93 -15.16
C ILE A 375 50.81 -9.90 -15.21
N LEU A 376 50.95 -10.76 -14.20
CA LEU A 376 52.03 -11.75 -14.15
C LEU A 376 51.93 -12.76 -15.29
N LEU A 377 50.73 -13.27 -15.59
CA LEU A 377 50.47 -14.19 -16.70
C LEU A 377 50.85 -13.55 -18.04
N LEU A 378 50.38 -12.33 -18.31
CA LEU A 378 50.69 -11.63 -19.56
C LEU A 378 52.18 -11.29 -19.68
N SER A 379 52.87 -10.99 -18.58
CA SER A 379 54.33 -10.73 -18.57
C SER A 379 55.14 -11.97 -18.96
N GLN A 380 54.70 -13.18 -18.60
CA GLN A 380 55.39 -14.43 -18.92
C GLN A 380 55.36 -14.76 -20.42
N GLU A 381 54.37 -14.25 -21.15
CA GLU A 381 54.22 -14.44 -22.60
C GLU A 381 55.16 -13.57 -23.43
N LEU A 382 55.74 -12.50 -22.86
CA LEU A 382 56.73 -11.65 -23.53
C LEU A 382 58.15 -12.15 -23.28
N LYS A 383 58.75 -12.84 -24.24
CA LYS A 383 60.10 -13.43 -24.16
C LYS A 383 61.11 -12.72 -25.05
N TYR A 384 60.67 -12.14 -26.16
CA TYR A 384 61.50 -11.49 -27.17
C TYR A 384 61.11 -10.03 -27.39
N LEU A 385 62.04 -9.26 -27.99
CA LEU A 385 61.83 -7.84 -28.33
C LEU A 385 60.80 -7.61 -29.44
N SER A 386 60.50 -8.64 -30.23
CA SER A 386 59.53 -8.65 -31.32
C SER A 386 58.15 -9.15 -30.92
N ASP A 387 57.94 -9.55 -29.66
CA ASP A 387 56.66 -10.08 -29.23
C ASP A 387 55.60 -8.98 -29.20
N LEU A 388 54.40 -9.32 -29.71
CA LEU A 388 53.25 -8.41 -29.71
C LEU A 388 52.80 -8.10 -28.27
N PRO A 389 52.30 -6.89 -28.01
CA PRO A 389 51.65 -6.55 -26.74
C PRO A 389 50.55 -7.56 -26.39
N GLN A 390 50.51 -7.97 -25.13
CA GLN A 390 49.53 -8.93 -24.62
C GLN A 390 48.41 -8.18 -23.90
N VAL A 391 47.16 -8.55 -24.20
CA VAL A 391 45.98 -7.83 -23.73
C VAL A 391 44.98 -8.79 -23.11
N MET A 392 44.45 -8.41 -21.95
CA MET A 392 43.22 -8.99 -21.37
C MET A 392 42.16 -7.91 -21.26
N ILE A 393 40.95 -8.23 -21.73
CA ILE A 393 39.79 -7.31 -21.72
C ILE A 393 38.69 -7.94 -20.85
N ASN A 394 38.36 -7.29 -19.75
CA ASN A 394 37.34 -7.73 -18.79
C ASN A 394 36.21 -6.72 -18.74
N PHE A 395 34.97 -7.20 -18.74
CA PHE A 395 33.80 -6.33 -18.55
C PHE A 395 33.64 -5.99 -17.07
N GLU A 396 33.41 -4.72 -16.78
CA GLU A 396 33.32 -4.21 -15.40
C GLU A 396 31.87 -3.90 -15.02
N LYS A 397 31.21 -2.99 -15.75
CA LYS A 397 29.83 -2.56 -15.47
C LYS A 397 29.16 -1.96 -16.71
N GLN A 398 27.83 -1.92 -16.68
CA GLN A 398 26.99 -1.30 -17.70
C GLN A 398 26.18 -0.18 -17.07
N GLU A 399 26.24 1.03 -17.65
CA GLU A 399 25.40 2.17 -17.27
C GLU A 399 24.37 2.46 -18.37
N SER A 400 23.56 3.51 -18.24
CA SER A 400 22.43 3.79 -19.15
C SER A 400 22.85 3.92 -20.63
N ASP A 401 24.00 4.54 -20.91
CA ASP A 401 24.49 4.88 -22.25
C ASP A 401 25.88 4.32 -22.58
N GLN A 402 26.63 3.84 -21.58
CA GLN A 402 28.02 3.37 -21.73
C GLN A 402 28.22 1.94 -21.20
N LEU A 403 29.21 1.25 -21.76
CA LEU A 403 29.75 -0.02 -21.29
C LEU A 403 31.19 0.16 -20.82
N TYR A 404 31.50 -0.26 -19.60
CA TYR A 404 32.82 -0.11 -18.98
C TYR A 404 33.59 -1.43 -19.02
N PHE A 405 34.85 -1.34 -19.43
CA PHE A 405 35.78 -2.45 -19.51
C PHE A 405 37.08 -2.11 -18.80
N THR A 406 37.57 -3.05 -17.99
CA THR A 406 38.94 -3.03 -17.46
C THR A 406 39.86 -3.72 -18.45
N VAL A 407 40.90 -3.03 -18.88
CA VAL A 407 41.88 -3.53 -19.84
C VAL A 407 43.24 -3.60 -19.16
N VAL A 408 43.86 -4.78 -19.24
CA VAL A 408 45.25 -5.01 -18.82
C VAL A 408 46.11 -5.20 -20.06
N VAL A 409 47.09 -4.33 -20.26
CA VAL A 409 48.05 -4.41 -21.37
C VAL A 409 49.45 -4.58 -20.80
N VAL A 410 50.17 -5.58 -21.29
CA VAL A 410 51.61 -5.75 -20.99
C VAL A 410 52.39 -5.68 -22.31
N ARG A 411 53.38 -4.78 -22.37
CA ARG A 411 54.22 -4.56 -23.57
C ARG A 411 55.69 -4.37 -23.21
N VAL A 412 56.57 -4.52 -24.20
CA VAL A 412 58.00 -4.19 -24.08
C VAL A 412 58.20 -2.74 -24.47
N LEU A 413 58.65 -1.89 -23.55
CA LEU A 413 58.83 -0.46 -23.79
C LEU A 413 60.16 -0.19 -24.51
N LYS A 414 60.09 0.40 -25.71
CA LYS A 414 61.26 0.85 -26.48
C LYS A 414 61.56 2.32 -26.18
N LYS A 415 62.80 2.76 -26.45
CA LYS A 415 63.33 4.10 -26.11
C LYS A 415 62.51 5.31 -26.60
N HIS A 416 61.61 5.13 -27.57
CA HIS A 416 60.79 6.19 -28.16
C HIS A 416 59.29 5.89 -28.09
N ASP A 417 58.86 4.89 -27.32
CA ASP A 417 57.44 4.56 -27.22
C ASP A 417 56.71 5.60 -26.36
N PRO A 418 55.61 6.21 -26.86
CA PRO A 418 54.83 7.14 -26.07
C PRO A 418 54.09 6.43 -24.92
N PRO A 419 53.84 7.13 -23.79
CA PRO A 419 52.98 6.63 -22.72
C PRO A 419 51.59 6.28 -23.25
N LEU A 420 51.02 5.18 -22.78
CA LEU A 420 49.68 4.73 -23.19
C LEU A 420 48.59 5.78 -22.94
N LYS A 421 48.75 6.58 -21.87
CA LYS A 421 47.90 7.74 -21.59
C LYS A 421 47.87 8.74 -22.74
N ASP A 422 49.01 9.01 -23.37
CA ASP A 422 49.12 10.00 -24.45
C ASP A 422 48.64 9.45 -25.80
N ILE A 423 48.71 8.13 -25.98
CA ILE A 423 48.15 7.43 -27.15
C ILE A 423 46.62 7.48 -27.10
N PHE A 424 46.01 7.12 -25.97
CA PHE A 424 44.56 7.14 -25.81
C PHE A 424 43.96 8.54 -25.60
N ALA A 425 44.75 9.52 -25.10
CA ALA A 425 44.31 10.92 -25.00
C ALA A 425 44.16 11.63 -26.37
N LYS A 426 44.80 11.11 -27.43
CA LYS A 426 44.67 11.60 -28.81
C LYS A 426 43.48 10.99 -29.57
N GLY A 427 42.72 10.09 -28.92
CA GLY A 427 41.59 9.37 -29.51
C GLY A 427 40.32 10.21 -29.69
N LYS A 428 39.60 9.96 -30.80
CA LYS A 428 38.35 10.62 -31.22
C LYS A 428 37.21 10.50 -30.20
N GLN A 429 36.19 11.37 -30.36
CA GLN A 429 34.98 11.62 -29.54
C GLN A 429 34.09 10.42 -29.09
N ASN A 430 34.51 9.15 -29.26
CA ASN A 430 33.63 7.98 -29.16
C ASN A 430 34.00 6.95 -28.06
N TYR A 431 34.95 7.26 -27.16
CA TYR A 431 35.20 6.46 -25.95
C TYR A 431 35.79 7.32 -24.82
N SER A 432 35.65 6.91 -23.56
CA SER A 432 36.32 7.54 -22.41
C SER A 432 37.43 6.65 -21.87
N PHE A 433 38.59 7.23 -21.59
CA PHE A 433 39.76 6.54 -21.03
C PHE A 433 40.08 7.06 -19.63
N SER A 434 40.29 6.16 -18.67
CA SER A 434 40.85 6.49 -17.36
C SER A 434 41.92 5.49 -16.96
N SER A 435 43.13 5.96 -16.73
CA SER A 435 44.25 5.14 -16.27
C SER A 435 44.13 4.85 -14.77
N ASP A 436 44.25 3.58 -14.37
CA ASP A 436 44.29 3.18 -12.96
C ASP A 436 45.74 3.08 -12.47
N ARG A 437 46.57 2.27 -13.15
CA ARG A 437 47.98 2.09 -12.77
C ARG A 437 48.90 1.77 -13.94
N VAL A 438 50.17 2.11 -13.75
CA VAL A 438 51.29 1.73 -14.62
C VAL A 438 52.38 1.16 -13.74
N GLN A 439 52.89 -0.02 -14.08
CA GLN A 439 53.96 -0.67 -13.31
C GLN A 439 54.95 -1.40 -14.21
N ASN A 440 56.22 -1.44 -13.79
CA ASN A 440 57.26 -2.23 -14.45
C ASN A 440 57.25 -3.65 -13.89
N VAL A 441 57.11 -4.65 -14.76
CA VAL A 441 56.95 -6.07 -14.39
C VAL A 441 58.09 -6.96 -14.88
N GLY A 442 59.26 -6.36 -15.14
CA GLY A 442 60.50 -7.05 -15.46
C GLY A 442 61.23 -6.45 -16.65
N TYR A 443 62.31 -7.10 -17.10
CA TYR A 443 63.13 -6.63 -18.22
C TYR A 443 63.40 -7.73 -19.22
N ILE A 444 63.38 -7.38 -20.51
CA ILE A 444 63.95 -8.21 -21.57
C ILE A 444 65.41 -7.81 -21.77
N ARG A 445 66.31 -8.81 -21.67
CA ARG A 445 67.77 -8.67 -21.82
C ARG A 445 68.37 -7.56 -20.93
N LYS A 446 67.81 -7.33 -19.73
CA LYS A 446 68.22 -6.29 -18.75
C LYS A 446 68.26 -4.85 -19.27
N LYS A 447 67.69 -4.56 -20.46
CA LYS A 447 67.74 -3.23 -21.10
C LYS A 447 66.37 -2.65 -21.44
N ASN A 448 65.38 -3.48 -21.74
CA ASN A 448 64.05 -3.02 -22.16
C ASN A 448 63.01 -3.44 -21.12
N PRO A 449 62.37 -2.48 -20.41
CA PRO A 449 61.40 -2.82 -19.38
C PRO A 449 60.10 -3.36 -19.98
N LYS A 450 59.45 -4.28 -19.27
CA LYS A 450 58.09 -4.74 -19.52
C LYS A 450 57.15 -3.83 -18.74
N GLU A 451 56.36 -3.05 -19.46
CA GLU A 451 55.39 -2.12 -18.90
C GLU A 451 54.01 -2.78 -18.86
N ALA A 452 53.42 -2.87 -17.67
CA ALA A 452 52.04 -3.28 -17.48
C ALA A 452 51.17 -2.06 -17.17
N ASN A 453 50.09 -1.89 -17.93
CA ASN A 453 49.12 -0.83 -17.79
C ASN A 453 47.75 -1.43 -17.48
N VAL A 454 47.09 -0.92 -16.45
CA VAL A 454 45.68 -1.19 -16.18
C VAL A 454 44.91 0.11 -16.35
N PHE A 455 43.90 0.08 -17.20
CA PHE A 455 43.08 1.24 -17.50
C PHE A 455 41.65 0.82 -17.84
N HIS A 456 40.74 1.78 -17.74
CA HIS A 456 39.34 1.59 -18.07
C HIS A 456 39.03 2.26 -19.40
N LEU A 457 38.27 1.55 -20.22
CA LEU A 457 37.67 2.09 -21.44
C LEU A 457 36.15 2.02 -21.30
N ALA A 458 35.47 3.14 -21.54
CA ALA A 458 34.03 3.16 -21.71
C ALA A 458 33.66 3.44 -23.17
N ILE A 459 32.75 2.62 -23.72
CA ILE A 459 32.24 2.77 -25.09
C ILE A 459 30.72 2.97 -25.09
N PRO A 460 30.18 3.78 -26.02
CA PRO A 460 28.74 4.03 -26.11
C PRO A 460 27.99 2.79 -26.57
N LYS A 461 26.78 2.60 -26.03
CA LYS A 461 25.81 1.58 -26.47
C LYS A 461 25.22 1.89 -27.84
N GLU A 462 25.99 1.64 -28.88
CA GLU A 462 25.53 1.78 -30.25
C GLU A 462 24.67 0.58 -30.70
N ARG A 463 23.76 0.79 -31.66
CA ARG A 463 22.90 -0.28 -32.22
C ARG A 463 23.69 -1.48 -32.76
N THR A 464 24.94 -1.28 -33.16
CA THR A 464 25.82 -2.31 -33.70
C THR A 464 26.26 -3.34 -32.66
N ILE A 465 26.25 -2.99 -31.37
CA ILE A 465 26.66 -3.86 -30.26
C ILE A 465 25.48 -4.34 -29.41
N LEU A 466 24.25 -3.98 -29.78
CA LEU A 466 23.02 -4.43 -29.14
C LEU A 466 22.37 -5.55 -29.96
N ARG A 467 21.80 -6.54 -29.26
CA ARG A 467 20.97 -7.60 -29.85
C ARG A 467 19.58 -7.04 -30.20
N ALA A 468 18.76 -7.84 -30.90
CA ALA A 468 17.41 -7.46 -31.30
C ALA A 468 16.45 -7.20 -30.11
N ASP A 469 16.75 -7.77 -28.94
CA ASP A 469 16.06 -7.56 -27.66
C ASP A 469 16.66 -6.40 -26.83
N SER A 470 17.54 -5.60 -27.42
CA SER A 470 18.29 -4.53 -26.76
C SER A 470 19.22 -5.00 -25.62
N SER A 471 19.55 -6.29 -25.54
CA SER A 471 20.63 -6.78 -24.67
C SER A 471 22.02 -6.53 -25.28
N VAL A 472 23.05 -6.37 -24.46
CA VAL A 472 24.42 -6.12 -24.94
C VAL A 472 25.01 -7.40 -25.51
N ASN A 473 25.47 -7.33 -26.76
CA ASN A 473 26.29 -8.36 -27.36
C ASN A 473 27.75 -8.17 -26.93
N PHE A 474 28.15 -8.81 -25.84
CA PHE A 474 29.51 -8.71 -25.30
C PHE A 474 30.60 -9.07 -26.29
N TYR A 475 30.34 -9.99 -27.22
CA TYR A 475 31.30 -10.32 -28.26
C TYR A 475 31.59 -9.10 -29.14
N LEU A 476 30.55 -8.44 -29.66
CA LEU A 476 30.71 -7.25 -30.51
C LEU A 476 31.24 -6.05 -29.73
N ALA A 477 30.79 -5.85 -28.49
CA ALA A 477 31.29 -4.79 -27.61
C ALA A 477 32.79 -4.96 -27.30
N ARG A 478 33.21 -6.20 -26.99
CA ARG A 478 34.61 -6.54 -26.73
C ARG A 478 35.47 -6.50 -27.98
N GLN A 479 34.94 -6.91 -29.14
CA GLN A 479 35.62 -6.73 -30.42
C GLN A 479 35.89 -5.25 -30.68
N LYS A 480 34.92 -4.37 -30.41
CA LYS A 480 35.12 -2.91 -30.54
C LYS A 480 36.23 -2.39 -29.64
N ILE A 481 36.31 -2.84 -28.38
CA ILE A 481 37.43 -2.54 -27.48
C ILE A 481 38.77 -3.06 -28.05
N CYS A 482 38.79 -4.29 -28.56
CA CYS A 482 39.99 -4.88 -29.16
C CYS A 482 40.45 -4.12 -30.41
N THR A 483 39.52 -3.66 -31.25
CA THR A 483 39.80 -2.79 -32.41
C THR A 483 40.42 -1.47 -31.94
N LEU A 484 39.85 -0.81 -30.92
CA LEU A 484 40.39 0.43 -30.37
C LEU A 484 41.82 0.26 -29.82
N ILE A 485 42.10 -0.86 -29.18
CA ILE A 485 43.45 -1.17 -28.67
C ILE A 485 44.41 -1.45 -29.83
N THR A 486 43.96 -2.19 -30.85
CA THR A 486 44.76 -2.47 -32.06
C THR A 486 45.07 -1.20 -32.85
N GLU A 487 44.11 -0.28 -32.97
CA GLU A 487 44.31 1.03 -33.61
C GLU A 487 45.33 1.90 -32.85
N ALA A 488 45.37 1.79 -31.51
CA ALA A 488 46.25 2.56 -30.65
C ALA A 488 47.68 1.98 -30.57
N LEU A 489 47.83 0.66 -30.54
CA LEU A 489 49.10 -0.02 -30.26
C LEU A 489 49.68 -0.81 -31.44
N GLY A 490 48.96 -0.91 -32.56
CA GLY A 490 49.27 -1.86 -33.64
C GLY A 490 48.75 -3.27 -33.31
N GLU A 491 49.29 -4.30 -33.95
CA GLU A 491 48.86 -5.69 -33.70
C GLU A 491 49.07 -6.08 -32.22
N VAL A 492 48.01 -6.60 -31.60
CA VAL A 492 48.03 -7.07 -30.20
C VAL A 492 47.53 -8.50 -30.10
N ARG A 493 48.02 -9.26 -29.11
CA ARG A 493 47.53 -10.60 -28.81
C ARG A 493 46.50 -10.54 -27.68
N ASP A 494 45.29 -10.96 -28.02
CA ASP A 494 44.18 -11.05 -27.08
C ASP A 494 44.17 -12.41 -26.35
N TYR A 495 44.49 -12.39 -25.05
CA TYR A 495 44.66 -13.59 -24.25
C TYR A 495 43.34 -14.29 -23.87
N ASN A 496 42.24 -13.55 -23.66
CA ASN A 496 40.94 -14.11 -23.26
C ASN A 496 39.87 -14.14 -24.38
N GLY A 497 40.19 -13.67 -25.59
CA GLY A 497 39.24 -13.59 -26.71
C GLY A 497 38.83 -14.93 -27.35
N GLY A 498 39.66 -15.97 -27.26
CA GLY A 498 39.44 -17.24 -27.98
C GLY A 498 38.22 -18.05 -27.50
N MET A 499 37.82 -17.93 -26.24
CA MET A 499 36.70 -18.68 -25.67
C MET A 499 35.33 -18.07 -26.04
N ILE A 500 35.25 -16.74 -26.09
CA ILE A 500 34.02 -15.99 -26.42
C ILE A 500 33.67 -16.13 -27.91
N LEU A 501 34.69 -16.18 -28.78
CA LEU A 501 34.53 -16.50 -30.21
C LEU A 501 33.86 -17.87 -30.40
N LYS A 502 34.42 -18.91 -29.75
CA LYS A 502 33.88 -20.28 -29.82
C LYS A 502 32.46 -20.39 -29.28
N GLN A 503 32.13 -19.64 -28.23
CA GLN A 503 30.77 -19.58 -27.68
C GLN A 503 29.76 -19.02 -28.71
N GLY A 504 30.10 -17.91 -29.37
CA GLY A 504 29.25 -17.28 -30.38
C GLY A 504 29.03 -18.16 -31.61
N GLU A 505 30.09 -18.85 -32.05
CA GLU A 505 30.03 -19.84 -33.13
C GLU A 505 29.12 -21.02 -32.76
N LEU A 506 29.30 -21.59 -31.56
CA LEU A 506 28.51 -22.73 -31.10
C LEU A 506 27.02 -22.37 -30.95
N PHE A 507 26.71 -21.20 -30.39
CA PHE A 507 25.32 -20.72 -30.28
C PHE A 507 24.67 -20.54 -31.66
N THR A 508 25.40 -19.97 -32.61
CA THR A 508 24.90 -19.77 -33.98
C THR A 508 24.63 -21.10 -34.67
N GLN A 509 25.54 -22.07 -34.52
CA GLN A 509 25.36 -23.44 -35.03
C GLN A 509 24.19 -24.16 -34.34
N PHE A 510 24.03 -23.98 -33.03
CA PHE A 510 22.93 -24.53 -32.25
C PHE A 510 21.58 -23.96 -32.70
N LYS A 511 21.46 -22.64 -32.87
CA LYS A 511 20.26 -21.97 -33.36
C LYS A 511 19.89 -22.44 -34.78
N ARG A 512 20.88 -22.62 -35.66
CA ARG A 512 20.67 -23.16 -37.02
C ARG A 512 20.14 -24.59 -37.02
N ALA A 513 20.53 -25.42 -36.04
CA ALA A 513 20.05 -26.79 -35.93
C ALA A 513 18.54 -26.90 -35.64
N PHE A 514 17.88 -25.79 -35.29
CA PHE A 514 16.49 -25.70 -34.86
C PHE A 514 15.68 -24.60 -35.57
N SER A 515 16.07 -24.23 -36.79
CA SER A 515 15.47 -23.12 -37.56
C SER A 515 14.00 -23.30 -37.96
N GLY A 516 13.35 -24.43 -37.62
CA GLY A 516 11.93 -24.72 -37.89
C GLY A 516 11.03 -24.85 -36.64
N ILE A 517 11.52 -24.49 -35.45
CA ILE A 517 10.75 -24.54 -34.20
C ILE A 517 9.75 -23.37 -34.11
N ALA A 518 8.61 -23.57 -33.42
CA ALA A 518 7.58 -22.55 -33.20
C ALA A 518 8.13 -21.29 -32.49
N LEU A 519 7.57 -20.12 -32.82
CA LEU A 519 7.96 -18.81 -32.25
C LEU A 519 7.96 -18.75 -30.71
N ASN A 520 7.05 -19.50 -30.06
CA ASN A 520 6.95 -19.53 -28.59
C ASN A 520 8.12 -20.28 -27.92
N ASP A 521 8.81 -21.17 -28.64
CA ASP A 521 9.89 -22.00 -28.11
C ASP A 521 11.29 -21.43 -28.43
N GLN A 522 11.35 -20.31 -29.18
CA GLN A 522 12.61 -19.59 -29.41
C GLN A 522 13.17 -19.02 -28.12
N GLU A 523 12.32 -18.50 -27.24
CA GLU A 523 12.73 -18.01 -25.92
C GLU A 523 13.25 -19.15 -25.04
N LEU A 524 12.60 -20.32 -25.09
CA LEU A 524 13.04 -21.53 -24.39
C LEU A 524 14.43 -21.99 -24.89
N LEU A 525 14.68 -21.93 -26.21
CA LEU A 525 15.97 -22.28 -26.83
C LEU A 525 17.11 -21.38 -26.36
N GLU A 526 16.87 -20.07 -26.34
CA GLU A 526 17.87 -19.10 -25.91
C GLU A 526 18.12 -19.19 -24.40
N ASN A 527 17.06 -19.26 -23.59
CA ASN A 527 17.16 -19.44 -22.15
C ASN A 527 17.87 -20.75 -21.79
N PHE A 528 17.61 -21.84 -22.52
CA PHE A 528 18.30 -23.12 -22.35
C PHE A 528 19.81 -23.01 -22.55
N PHE A 529 20.25 -22.38 -23.64
CA PHE A 529 21.67 -22.29 -24.00
C PHE A 529 22.43 -21.39 -23.02
N PHE A 530 21.86 -20.24 -22.67
CA PHE A 530 22.51 -19.31 -21.75
C PHE A 530 22.42 -19.72 -20.27
N ALA A 531 21.56 -20.68 -19.93
CA ALA A 531 21.49 -21.29 -18.60
C ALA A 531 22.47 -22.47 -18.40
N LEU A 532 23.31 -22.81 -19.39
CA LEU A 532 24.32 -23.86 -19.26
C LEU A 532 25.38 -23.48 -18.22
N ASN A 533 25.66 -24.42 -17.30
CA ASN A 533 26.60 -24.29 -16.19
C ASN A 533 27.42 -25.60 -16.10
N PRO A 534 28.76 -25.56 -15.98
CA PRO A 534 29.64 -24.38 -15.89
C PRO A 534 29.64 -23.56 -17.19
N ILE A 535 29.91 -22.25 -17.10
CA ILE A 535 29.71 -21.30 -18.23
C ILE A 535 30.57 -21.66 -19.45
N GLU A 536 31.72 -22.29 -19.21
CA GLU A 536 32.64 -22.83 -20.20
C GLU A 536 31.95 -23.83 -21.12
N ALA A 537 30.92 -24.54 -20.63
CA ALA A 537 30.11 -25.46 -21.42
C ALA A 537 29.43 -24.77 -22.62
N GLN A 538 29.23 -23.45 -22.56
CA GLN A 538 28.68 -22.67 -23.67
C GLN A 538 29.67 -22.51 -24.83
N ALA A 539 30.96 -22.83 -24.63
CA ALA A 539 32.00 -22.79 -25.64
C ALA A 539 32.62 -24.17 -25.95
N THR A 540 32.56 -25.10 -24.99
CA THR A 540 33.25 -26.41 -25.07
C THR A 540 32.31 -27.59 -25.33
N SER A 541 30.99 -27.44 -25.09
CA SER A 541 30.04 -28.54 -25.30
C SER A 541 29.91 -28.91 -26.78
N SER A 542 29.74 -30.20 -27.06
CA SER A 542 29.46 -30.63 -28.42
C SER A 542 28.06 -30.22 -28.87
N LEU A 543 27.94 -29.68 -30.09
CA LEU A 543 26.65 -29.32 -30.71
C LEU A 543 25.64 -30.48 -30.66
N ARG A 544 26.12 -31.72 -30.84
CA ARG A 544 25.29 -32.92 -30.83
C ARG A 544 24.71 -33.23 -29.43
N ALA A 545 25.48 -33.02 -28.37
CA ALA A 545 25.02 -33.21 -27.00
C ALA A 545 23.95 -32.17 -26.64
N LEU A 546 24.21 -30.89 -26.96
CA LEU A 546 23.24 -29.81 -26.74
C LEU A 546 21.94 -30.06 -27.51
N LYS A 547 22.03 -30.48 -28.78
CA LYS A 547 20.85 -30.84 -29.59
C LYS A 547 20.03 -31.94 -28.93
N THR A 548 20.69 -33.01 -28.47
CA THR A 548 20.04 -34.15 -27.83
C THR A 548 19.33 -33.74 -26.53
N LEU A 549 19.96 -32.91 -25.70
CA LEU A 549 19.34 -32.46 -24.45
C LEU A 549 18.15 -31.53 -24.71
N PHE A 550 18.25 -30.62 -25.68
CA PHE A 550 17.16 -29.70 -26.00
C PHE A 550 15.94 -30.41 -26.61
N GLU A 551 16.15 -31.44 -27.43
CA GLU A 551 15.06 -32.31 -27.91
C GLU A 551 14.29 -32.96 -26.74
N LEU A 552 14.99 -33.40 -25.70
CA LEU A 552 14.36 -33.93 -24.48
C LEU A 552 13.62 -32.85 -23.67
N PHE A 553 14.08 -31.59 -23.70
CA PHE A 553 13.35 -30.45 -23.12
C PHE A 553 12.01 -30.24 -23.82
N LEU A 554 12.02 -30.18 -25.15
CA LEU A 554 10.79 -30.01 -25.94
C LEU A 554 9.80 -31.14 -25.67
N GLU A 555 10.26 -32.38 -25.60
CA GLU A 555 9.40 -33.49 -25.23
C GLU A 555 8.81 -33.35 -23.82
N ALA A 556 9.61 -32.91 -22.84
CA ALA A 556 9.14 -32.68 -21.48
C ALA A 556 8.08 -31.56 -21.40
N THR A 557 8.15 -30.56 -22.28
CA THR A 557 7.15 -29.48 -22.36
C THR A 557 5.81 -29.93 -22.92
N GLN A 558 5.80 -30.93 -23.81
CA GLN A 558 4.58 -31.44 -24.44
C GLN A 558 3.76 -32.39 -23.55
N LYS A 559 4.31 -32.81 -22.40
CA LYS A 559 3.61 -33.69 -21.45
C LYS A 559 2.78 -32.89 -20.45
N GLU A 560 1.51 -33.24 -20.29
CA GLU A 560 0.65 -32.67 -19.24
C GLU A 560 0.86 -33.40 -17.90
N PHE A 561 0.83 -32.65 -16.80
CA PHE A 561 0.84 -33.23 -15.45
C PHE A 561 -0.56 -33.74 -15.10
N PHE A 562 -0.71 -35.06 -14.90
CA PHE A 562 -1.93 -35.61 -14.31
C PHE A 562 -2.00 -35.30 -12.80
N LYS A 563 -3.21 -35.18 -12.22
CA LYS A 563 -3.47 -34.78 -10.81
C LYS A 563 -2.64 -35.48 -9.71
N ARG A 564 -1.97 -36.61 -9.99
CA ARG A 564 -1.14 -37.37 -9.04
C ARG A 564 0.36 -37.39 -9.36
N GLU A 565 0.80 -36.87 -10.51
CA GLU A 565 2.20 -36.85 -10.90
C GLU A 565 2.82 -35.49 -10.57
N SER A 566 3.77 -35.46 -9.62
CA SER A 566 4.44 -34.22 -9.19
C SER A 566 5.65 -33.83 -10.06
N TYR A 567 6.12 -34.74 -10.91
CA TYR A 567 7.29 -34.53 -11.78
C TYR A 567 7.25 -35.43 -13.03
N PHE A 568 7.91 -34.99 -14.10
CA PHE A 568 8.24 -35.80 -15.28
C PHE A 568 9.75 -35.99 -15.31
N ARG A 569 10.21 -37.20 -15.65
CA ARG A 569 11.65 -37.48 -15.83
C ARG A 569 11.89 -38.28 -17.10
N LYS A 570 12.98 -37.98 -17.79
CA LYS A 570 13.47 -38.78 -18.91
C LYS A 570 14.98 -38.90 -18.87
N PHE A 571 15.47 -40.12 -19.07
CA PHE A 571 16.88 -40.42 -19.25
C PHE A 571 17.14 -40.84 -20.70
N SER A 572 18.28 -40.45 -21.25
CA SER A 572 18.76 -40.93 -22.55
C SER A 572 20.25 -41.22 -22.48
N LYS A 573 20.71 -42.29 -23.13
CA LYS A 573 22.12 -42.69 -23.17
C LYS A 573 22.60 -42.70 -24.60
N ARG A 574 23.74 -42.05 -24.89
CA ARG A 574 24.43 -42.14 -26.18
C ARG A 574 25.93 -42.31 -25.96
N LYS A 575 26.49 -43.47 -26.32
CA LYS A 575 27.91 -43.83 -26.16
C LYS A 575 28.43 -43.54 -24.74
N ASN A 576 29.19 -42.46 -24.58
CA ASN A 576 29.86 -42.02 -23.36
C ASN A 576 29.15 -40.85 -22.66
N THR A 577 27.90 -40.55 -23.04
CA THR A 577 27.15 -39.41 -22.50
C THR A 577 25.77 -39.85 -22.03
N MET A 578 25.43 -39.45 -20.80
CA MET A 578 24.11 -39.60 -20.20
C MET A 578 23.40 -38.25 -20.20
N PHE A 579 22.13 -38.26 -20.59
CA PHE A 579 21.25 -37.09 -20.58
C PHE A 579 20.11 -37.33 -19.61
N SER A 580 19.74 -36.32 -18.83
CA SER A 580 18.56 -36.34 -17.98
C SER A 580 17.79 -35.04 -18.14
N VAL A 581 16.48 -35.13 -18.29
CA VAL A 581 15.55 -34.01 -18.21
C VAL A 581 14.53 -34.29 -17.13
N ILE A 582 14.33 -33.33 -16.24
CA ILE A 582 13.42 -33.42 -15.11
C ILE A 582 12.55 -32.17 -15.12
N ARG A 583 11.24 -32.35 -15.12
CA ARG A 583 10.26 -31.27 -15.00
C ARG A 583 9.55 -31.40 -13.66
N THR A 584 9.55 -30.35 -12.84
CA THR A 584 8.89 -30.33 -11.52
C THR A 584 7.92 -29.17 -11.37
N ASN A 585 6.85 -29.37 -10.60
CA ASN A 585 5.95 -28.31 -10.16
C ASN A 585 6.58 -27.56 -8.98
N GLY A 586 7.43 -26.56 -9.27
CA GLY A 586 8.04 -25.67 -8.27
C GLY A 586 9.57 -25.74 -8.16
N HIS A 587 10.14 -24.80 -7.38
CA HIS A 587 11.59 -24.51 -7.32
C HIS A 587 12.38 -25.28 -6.23
N SER A 588 11.75 -26.16 -5.47
CA SER A 588 12.37 -26.79 -4.28
C SER A 588 13.22 -28.04 -4.58
N PHE A 589 13.19 -28.55 -5.82
CA PHE A 589 13.91 -29.76 -6.22
C PHE A 589 15.43 -29.53 -6.36
N GLU A 590 15.83 -28.36 -6.85
CA GLU A 590 17.23 -28.04 -7.17
C GLU A 590 18.19 -28.20 -5.98
N ALA A 591 17.78 -27.71 -4.81
CA ALA A 591 18.59 -27.80 -3.59
C ALA A 591 18.86 -29.26 -3.21
N ILE A 592 17.85 -30.13 -3.34
CA ILE A 592 17.95 -31.57 -3.03
C ILE A 592 18.83 -32.27 -4.07
N LEU A 593 18.66 -31.94 -5.34
CA LEU A 593 19.48 -32.48 -6.42
C LEU A 593 20.96 -32.11 -6.24
N ASN A 594 21.26 -30.86 -5.91
CA ASN A 594 22.62 -30.39 -5.68
C ASN A 594 23.26 -31.09 -4.47
N GLU A 595 22.52 -31.33 -3.39
CA GLU A 595 23.01 -32.08 -2.23
C GLU A 595 23.36 -33.53 -2.60
N GLU A 596 22.51 -34.22 -3.37
CA GLU A 596 22.76 -35.61 -3.77
C GLU A 596 23.91 -35.73 -4.79
N LEU A 597 24.03 -34.78 -5.72
CA LEU A 597 25.14 -34.75 -6.68
C LEU A 597 26.47 -34.40 -6.01
N GLY A 598 26.47 -33.57 -4.95
CA GLY A 598 27.65 -33.22 -4.18
C GLY A 598 28.27 -34.39 -3.39
N ARG A 599 27.54 -35.50 -3.20
CA ARG A 599 28.01 -36.72 -2.53
C ARG A 599 28.82 -37.64 -3.44
N LEU A 600 28.89 -37.36 -4.74
CA LEU A 600 29.66 -38.13 -5.70
C LEU A 600 31.07 -37.53 -5.86
N GLU A 601 32.10 -38.30 -5.50
CA GLU A 601 33.50 -37.87 -5.67
C GLU A 601 33.85 -37.65 -7.15
N ASN A 602 34.56 -36.56 -7.46
CA ASN A 602 35.03 -36.19 -8.81
C ASN A 602 33.95 -35.98 -9.89
N PHE A 603 32.67 -35.84 -9.50
CA PHE A 603 31.53 -35.77 -10.41
C PHE A 603 31.36 -34.43 -11.15
N SER A 604 31.78 -33.32 -10.54
CA SER A 604 31.53 -31.96 -11.03
C SER A 604 32.27 -31.60 -12.33
N LYS A 605 33.39 -32.26 -12.64
CA LYS A 605 34.23 -31.93 -13.80
C LYS A 605 33.62 -32.30 -15.15
N PHE A 606 32.70 -33.26 -15.18
CA PHE A 606 32.11 -33.81 -16.41
C PHE A 606 30.58 -33.59 -16.50
N LEU A 607 30.05 -32.73 -15.63
CA LEU A 607 28.62 -32.44 -15.55
C LEU A 607 28.34 -31.05 -16.13
N VAL A 608 27.51 -31.01 -17.17
CA VAL A 608 26.89 -29.78 -17.65
C VAL A 608 25.42 -29.79 -17.24
N ARG A 609 24.94 -28.69 -16.68
CA ARG A 609 23.55 -28.53 -16.25
C ARG A 609 22.92 -27.29 -16.85
N THR A 610 21.61 -27.30 -17.00
CA THR A 610 20.80 -26.15 -17.42
C THR A 610 19.48 -26.18 -16.69
N GLN A 611 18.98 -25.01 -16.30
CA GLN A 611 17.70 -24.88 -15.62
C GLN A 611 16.91 -23.75 -16.23
N VAL A 612 15.68 -24.04 -16.64
CA VAL A 612 14.79 -23.08 -17.28
C VAL A 612 13.41 -23.20 -16.67
N SER A 613 12.76 -22.07 -16.37
CA SER A 613 11.34 -22.06 -15.99
C SER A 613 10.49 -21.97 -17.25
N TYR A 614 9.47 -22.83 -17.36
CA TYR A 614 8.56 -22.85 -18.50
C TYR A 614 7.13 -23.15 -18.02
N GLN A 615 6.19 -22.23 -18.27
CA GLN A 615 4.77 -22.37 -17.94
C GLN A 615 4.53 -22.76 -16.46
N GLY A 616 5.16 -22.04 -15.52
CA GLY A 616 5.03 -22.32 -14.08
C GLY A 616 5.72 -23.61 -13.57
N THR A 617 6.49 -24.30 -14.42
CA THR A 617 7.20 -25.53 -14.08
C THR A 617 8.72 -25.36 -14.25
N SER A 618 9.52 -26.02 -13.42
CA SER A 618 10.98 -25.97 -13.49
C SER A 618 11.48 -27.13 -14.35
N LEU A 619 12.22 -26.84 -15.42
CA LEU A 619 12.90 -27.82 -16.26
C LEU A 619 14.39 -27.83 -15.93
N GLN A 620 14.89 -28.98 -15.51
CA GLN A 620 16.31 -29.23 -15.27
C GLN A 620 16.87 -30.22 -16.28
N GLY A 621 17.98 -29.84 -16.88
CA GLY A 621 18.73 -30.62 -17.85
C GLY A 621 20.11 -30.94 -17.35
N LEU A 622 20.54 -32.18 -17.50
CA LEU A 622 21.86 -32.63 -17.10
C LEU A 622 22.50 -33.44 -18.24
N ILE A 623 23.76 -33.14 -18.53
CA ILE A 623 24.65 -33.88 -19.43
C ILE A 623 25.81 -34.38 -18.58
N TYR A 624 26.00 -35.69 -18.50
CA TYR A 624 27.12 -36.30 -17.81
C TYR A 624 27.97 -37.11 -18.77
N GLU A 625 29.21 -36.67 -18.98
CA GLU A 625 30.16 -37.31 -19.91
C GLU A 625 31.07 -38.27 -19.14
N THR A 626 30.90 -39.59 -19.34
CA THR A 626 31.79 -40.61 -18.77
C THR A 626 31.81 -41.87 -19.62
N THR A 627 32.99 -42.49 -19.71
CA THR A 627 33.20 -43.83 -20.27
C THR A 627 32.90 -44.94 -19.27
N ASN A 628 32.82 -44.63 -17.98
CA ASN A 628 32.66 -45.61 -16.91
C ASN A 628 31.17 -45.95 -16.67
N SER A 629 30.79 -47.19 -16.96
CA SER A 629 29.41 -47.68 -16.81
C SER A 629 28.90 -47.67 -15.36
N LEU A 630 29.78 -47.82 -14.36
CA LEU A 630 29.42 -47.75 -12.94
C LEU A 630 29.03 -46.32 -12.54
N GLN A 631 29.79 -45.33 -12.99
CA GLN A 631 29.50 -43.91 -12.73
C GLN A 631 28.18 -43.47 -13.40
N GLN A 632 27.86 -44.00 -14.59
CA GLN A 632 26.58 -43.74 -15.25
C GLN A 632 25.39 -44.26 -14.41
N LYS A 633 25.53 -45.46 -13.82
CA LYS A 633 24.51 -46.03 -12.92
C LYS A 633 24.39 -45.21 -11.63
N GLN A 634 25.51 -44.80 -11.03
CA GLN A 634 25.52 -43.97 -9.82
C GLN A 634 24.85 -42.63 -10.06
N PHE A 635 25.11 -41.98 -11.20
CA PHE A 635 24.46 -40.72 -11.57
C PHE A 635 22.94 -40.85 -11.67
N GLN A 636 22.45 -41.88 -12.37
CA GLN A 636 21.01 -42.12 -12.48
C GLN A 636 20.39 -42.38 -11.11
N GLN A 637 21.03 -43.19 -10.27
CA GLN A 637 20.55 -43.47 -8.91
C GLN A 637 20.51 -42.22 -8.03
N CYS A 638 21.47 -41.31 -8.14
CA CYS A 638 21.46 -40.06 -7.39
C CYS A 638 20.26 -39.18 -7.77
N ILE A 639 19.96 -39.07 -9.06
CA ILE A 639 18.78 -38.33 -9.54
C ILE A 639 17.49 -38.99 -9.02
N GLU A 640 17.40 -40.31 -9.06
CA GLU A 640 16.22 -41.02 -8.56
C GLU A 640 16.05 -40.87 -7.04
N ARG A 641 17.14 -40.90 -6.26
CA ARG A 641 17.11 -40.62 -4.81
C ARG A 641 16.67 -39.19 -4.53
N ALA A 642 17.18 -38.21 -5.27
CA ALA A 642 16.78 -36.81 -5.12
C ALA A 642 15.28 -36.64 -5.39
N LEU A 643 14.77 -37.26 -6.46
CA LEU A 643 13.34 -37.23 -6.81
C LEU A 643 12.48 -37.90 -5.75
N HIS A 644 12.90 -39.06 -5.25
CA HIS A 644 12.20 -39.75 -4.17
C HIS A 644 12.11 -38.88 -2.92
N LYS A 645 13.25 -38.33 -2.46
CA LYS A 645 13.29 -37.40 -1.31
C LYS A 645 12.37 -36.19 -1.50
N TRP A 646 12.36 -35.61 -2.69
CA TRP A 646 11.54 -34.44 -3.01
C TRP A 646 10.04 -34.78 -2.99
N VAL A 647 9.64 -35.90 -3.61
CA VAL A 647 8.23 -36.35 -3.59
C VAL A 647 7.80 -36.69 -2.17
N THR A 648 8.60 -37.42 -1.40
CA THR A 648 8.30 -37.72 0.00
C THR A 648 8.13 -36.44 0.81
N LYS A 649 8.97 -35.42 0.57
CA LYS A 649 8.86 -34.12 1.24
C LYS A 649 7.56 -33.39 0.89
N ILE A 650 7.11 -33.45 -0.36
CA ILE A 650 5.87 -32.81 -0.80
C ILE A 650 4.64 -33.57 -0.29
N VAL A 651 4.64 -34.90 -0.42
CA VAL A 651 3.52 -35.76 0.03
C VAL A 651 3.34 -35.69 1.55
N ASN A 652 4.44 -35.56 2.30
CA ASN A 652 4.38 -35.47 3.76
C ASN A 652 4.13 -34.03 4.26
N GLN A 653 4.13 -33.02 3.40
CA GLN A 653 3.91 -31.64 3.80
C GLN A 653 2.46 -31.45 4.26
N GLN A 654 2.29 -31.06 5.52
CA GLN A 654 0.96 -30.83 6.09
C GLN A 654 0.51 -29.41 5.76
N GLU A 655 -0.42 -29.28 4.80
CA GLU A 655 -0.98 -28.02 4.33
C GLU A 655 -2.45 -27.89 4.76
N LEU A 656 -2.86 -26.66 5.11
CA LEU A 656 -4.26 -26.30 5.34
C LEU A 656 -4.66 -25.14 4.43
N ARG A 657 -5.76 -25.29 3.69
CA ARG A 657 -6.30 -24.31 2.73
C ARG A 657 -7.58 -23.70 3.27
N LEU A 658 -7.53 -22.39 3.50
CA LEU A 658 -8.60 -21.59 4.07
C LEU A 658 -9.09 -20.54 3.07
N SER A 659 -10.37 -20.18 3.19
CA SER A 659 -10.99 -19.16 2.35
C SER A 659 -11.76 -18.15 3.20
N PHE A 660 -11.48 -16.88 2.98
CA PHE A 660 -12.13 -15.74 3.61
C PHE A 660 -13.00 -15.00 2.60
N ILE A 661 -14.09 -14.40 3.10
CA ILE A 661 -14.90 -13.48 2.31
C ILE A 661 -14.16 -12.16 2.05
N ASP A 662 -13.56 -11.64 3.11
CA ASP A 662 -12.73 -10.45 3.11
C ASP A 662 -11.55 -10.67 4.06
N LEU A 663 -10.42 -10.09 3.71
CA LEU A 663 -9.22 -10.12 4.54
C LEU A 663 -9.24 -8.91 5.47
N PRO A 664 -8.75 -9.02 6.71
CA PRO A 664 -8.68 -7.87 7.60
C PRO A 664 -7.75 -6.81 7.00
N PRO A 665 -8.06 -5.51 7.22
CA PRO A 665 -7.28 -4.40 6.66
C PRO A 665 -5.86 -4.33 7.24
N SER A 666 -5.63 -4.96 8.40
CA SER A 666 -4.32 -5.07 9.03
C SER A 666 -4.23 -6.36 9.84
N LEU A 667 -3.03 -6.92 9.93
CA LEU A 667 -2.70 -8.02 10.85
C LEU A 667 -2.03 -7.52 12.14
N ASP A 668 -2.01 -6.19 12.37
CA ASP A 668 -1.55 -5.61 13.63
C ASP A 668 -2.43 -6.07 14.80
N PRO A 669 -1.87 -6.77 15.81
CA PRO A 669 -2.64 -7.25 16.95
C PRO A 669 -3.35 -6.13 17.71
N ARG A 670 -2.85 -4.88 17.69
CA ARG A 670 -3.47 -3.73 18.38
C ARG A 670 -4.79 -3.26 17.76
N LEU A 671 -5.06 -3.67 16.52
CA LEU A 671 -6.26 -3.30 15.75
C LEU A 671 -7.23 -4.48 15.57
N GLY A 672 -6.76 -5.72 15.73
CA GLY A 672 -7.52 -6.95 15.48
C GLY A 672 -8.39 -7.41 16.65
N GLY A 673 -9.30 -6.55 17.12
CA GLY A 673 -10.25 -6.89 18.19
C GLY A 673 -11.49 -7.67 17.73
N ASP A 674 -11.75 -7.72 16.42
CA ASP A 674 -12.85 -8.49 15.86
C ASP A 674 -12.49 -9.97 15.62
N GLU A 675 -13.52 -10.78 15.41
CA GLU A 675 -13.40 -12.23 15.30
C GLU A 675 -12.63 -12.70 14.05
N TYR A 676 -12.71 -11.98 12.93
CA TYR A 676 -12.02 -12.32 11.69
C TYR A 676 -10.52 -12.03 11.81
N SER A 677 -10.20 -10.81 12.22
CA SER A 677 -8.81 -10.38 12.43
C SER A 677 -8.14 -11.24 13.51
N SER A 678 -8.82 -11.46 14.64
CA SER A 678 -8.28 -12.27 15.74
C SER A 678 -7.94 -13.69 15.30
N ALA A 679 -8.71 -14.29 14.39
CA ALA A 679 -8.45 -15.66 13.95
C ALA A 679 -7.15 -15.78 13.13
N LEU A 680 -6.83 -14.80 12.29
CA LEU A 680 -5.55 -14.75 11.59
C LEU A 680 -4.40 -14.37 12.52
N ILE A 681 -4.63 -13.40 13.39
CA ILE A 681 -3.60 -12.89 14.32
C ILE A 681 -3.19 -13.99 15.30
N LYS A 682 -4.10 -14.84 15.78
CA LYS A 682 -3.75 -16.00 16.63
C LYS A 682 -2.91 -17.07 15.94
N MET A 683 -2.84 -17.08 14.60
CA MET A 683 -1.88 -17.95 13.87
C MET A 683 -0.47 -17.35 13.88
N LEU A 684 -0.37 -16.02 13.95
CA LEU A 684 0.87 -15.26 13.84
C LEU A 684 1.44 -14.80 15.19
N TYR A 685 0.60 -14.66 16.22
CA TYR A 685 0.95 -14.18 17.55
C TYR A 685 0.44 -15.13 18.62
N GLU A 686 1.15 -15.15 19.74
CA GLU A 686 0.72 -15.82 20.97
C GLU A 686 0.78 -14.86 22.15
N GLY A 687 -0.23 -14.89 23.03
CA GLY A 687 -0.33 -14.05 24.21
C GLY A 687 0.23 -14.71 25.48
N LEU A 688 -0.09 -14.15 26.65
CA LEU A 688 0.33 -14.70 27.95
C LEU A 688 -0.33 -16.06 28.21
N THR A 689 -1.61 -16.17 27.89
CA THR A 689 -2.41 -17.39 27.96
C THR A 689 -3.00 -17.71 26.58
N ARG A 690 -3.60 -18.89 26.44
CA ARG A 690 -4.36 -19.32 25.27
C ARG A 690 -5.57 -20.16 25.68
N ILE A 691 -6.60 -20.17 24.84
CA ILE A 691 -7.77 -21.02 25.07
C ILE A 691 -7.46 -22.45 24.60
N SER A 692 -7.60 -23.42 25.50
CA SER A 692 -7.39 -24.84 25.23
C SER A 692 -8.61 -25.47 24.53
N GLN A 693 -8.49 -26.75 24.13
CA GLN A 693 -9.58 -27.48 23.46
C GLN A 693 -10.83 -27.62 24.33
N ASP A 694 -10.67 -27.66 25.66
CA ASP A 694 -11.74 -27.65 26.66
C ASP A 694 -12.29 -26.24 26.95
N SER A 695 -11.92 -25.24 26.14
CA SER A 695 -12.40 -23.86 26.22
C SER A 695 -12.05 -23.14 27.52
N LYS A 696 -10.91 -23.47 28.14
CA LYS A 696 -10.39 -22.81 29.34
C LYS A 696 -9.09 -22.07 29.07
N PRO A 697 -8.73 -21.03 29.84
CA PRO A 697 -7.39 -20.47 29.80
C PRO A 697 -6.34 -21.52 30.16
N SER A 698 -5.28 -21.55 29.37
CA SER A 698 -4.08 -22.35 29.61
C SER A 698 -2.86 -21.47 29.40
N LEU A 699 -1.76 -21.84 30.05
CA LEU A 699 -0.49 -21.11 29.94
C LEU A 699 0.06 -21.19 28.51
N ALA A 700 0.53 -20.05 28.01
CA ALA A 700 1.14 -19.90 26.69
C ALA A 700 2.56 -19.33 26.85
N LEU A 701 2.79 -18.05 26.52
CA LEU A 701 4.07 -17.38 26.81
C LEU A 701 4.35 -17.24 28.30
N ALA A 702 3.30 -17.21 29.15
CA ALA A 702 3.49 -17.34 30.59
C ALA A 702 3.90 -18.78 30.94
N GLN A 703 4.99 -18.93 31.68
CA GLN A 703 5.42 -20.17 32.30
C GLN A 703 4.63 -20.45 33.58
N SER A 704 4.34 -19.40 34.35
CA SER A 704 3.56 -19.46 35.58
C SER A 704 2.88 -18.12 35.85
N ILE A 705 1.84 -18.14 36.68
CA ILE A 705 1.07 -16.95 37.07
C ILE A 705 0.88 -17.01 38.58
N ASP A 706 1.32 -15.97 39.28
CA ASP A 706 1.04 -15.77 40.70
C ASP A 706 -0.13 -14.77 40.82
N ILE A 707 -1.23 -15.18 41.46
CA ILE A 707 -2.45 -14.37 41.61
C ILE A 707 -2.65 -14.06 43.09
N SER A 708 -2.87 -12.79 43.43
CA SER A 708 -3.17 -12.37 44.81
C SER A 708 -4.52 -12.89 45.30
N SER A 709 -4.69 -12.95 46.62
CA SER A 709 -5.93 -13.42 47.26
C SER A 709 -7.14 -12.54 46.93
N ASP A 710 -6.95 -11.24 46.69
CA ASP A 710 -7.98 -10.29 46.27
C ASP A 710 -8.25 -10.32 44.76
N GLN A 711 -7.53 -11.14 43.99
CA GLN A 711 -7.62 -11.28 42.53
C GLN A 711 -7.44 -9.94 41.78
N LYS A 712 -6.66 -9.02 42.34
CA LYS A 712 -6.33 -7.73 41.70
C LYS A 712 -4.90 -7.68 41.17
N HIS A 713 -4.00 -8.52 41.66
CA HIS A 713 -2.59 -8.53 41.26
C HIS A 713 -2.23 -9.85 40.58
N TYR A 714 -1.71 -9.75 39.37
CA TYR A 714 -1.27 -10.88 38.55
C TYR A 714 0.20 -10.70 38.18
N VAL A 715 1.03 -11.70 38.50
CA VAL A 715 2.45 -11.70 38.11
C VAL A 715 2.69 -12.85 37.14
N PHE A 716 2.98 -12.50 35.88
CA PHE A 716 3.27 -13.44 34.81
C PHE A 716 4.79 -13.60 34.66
N LYS A 717 5.29 -14.82 34.85
CA LYS A 717 6.67 -15.17 34.52
C LYS A 717 6.70 -15.75 33.12
N LEU A 718 7.48 -15.17 32.22
CA LEU A 718 7.53 -15.51 30.81
C LEU A 718 8.54 -16.62 30.53
N ARG A 719 8.21 -17.49 29.56
CA ARG A 719 9.13 -18.50 29.03
C ARG A 719 10.19 -17.82 28.14
N PRO A 720 11.43 -18.34 28.10
CA PRO A 720 12.41 -17.93 27.10
C PRO A 720 11.85 -18.12 25.69
N SER A 721 11.61 -17.01 24.98
CA SER A 721 10.92 -16.99 23.70
C SER A 721 11.59 -16.02 22.74
N LYS A 722 11.34 -16.21 21.43
CA LYS A 722 11.91 -15.38 20.38
C LYS A 722 10.83 -14.91 19.41
N TRP A 723 11.07 -13.75 18.84
CA TRP A 723 10.38 -13.25 17.66
C TRP A 723 10.79 -14.06 16.41
N SER A 724 10.01 -13.95 15.34
CA SER A 724 10.24 -14.67 14.07
C SER A 724 11.55 -14.31 13.39
N ASP A 725 12.12 -13.14 13.68
CA ASP A 725 13.45 -12.67 13.26
C ASP A 725 14.60 -13.21 14.14
N GLY A 726 14.27 -13.94 15.22
CA GLY A 726 15.23 -14.51 16.17
C GLY A 726 15.58 -13.62 17.36
N THR A 727 15.08 -12.37 17.40
CA THR A 727 15.30 -11.47 18.54
C THR A 727 14.56 -11.97 19.80
N PRO A 728 15.08 -11.73 21.02
CA PRO A 728 14.40 -12.13 22.25
C PRO A 728 13.06 -11.40 22.43
N LEU A 729 12.04 -12.14 22.89
CA LEU A 729 10.75 -11.59 23.32
C LEU A 729 10.80 -11.36 24.84
N THR A 730 10.37 -10.17 25.29
CA THR A 730 10.47 -9.74 26.69
C THR A 730 9.16 -9.17 27.23
N ALA A 731 9.06 -9.00 28.56
CA ALA A 731 7.93 -8.36 29.22
C ALA A 731 7.70 -6.91 28.75
N TYR A 732 8.75 -6.21 28.30
CA TYR A 732 8.64 -4.88 27.70
C TYR A 732 7.82 -4.84 26.41
N ASP A 733 7.76 -5.95 25.66
CA ASP A 733 6.95 -6.04 24.45
C ASP A 733 5.44 -6.00 24.76
N PHE A 734 5.03 -6.60 25.89
CA PHE A 734 3.65 -6.55 26.37
C PHE A 734 3.31 -5.16 26.93
N GLU A 735 4.14 -4.65 27.84
CA GLU A 735 3.93 -3.33 28.44
C GLU A 735 3.81 -2.24 27.36
N TYR A 736 4.72 -2.25 26.38
CA TYR A 736 4.72 -1.31 25.28
C TYR A 736 3.45 -1.45 24.42
N ALA A 737 3.05 -2.67 24.05
CA ALA A 737 1.85 -2.91 23.26
C ALA A 737 0.59 -2.35 23.94
N TRP A 738 0.40 -2.66 25.22
CA TRP A 738 -0.80 -2.29 25.98
C TRP A 738 -0.83 -0.78 26.25
N LYS A 739 0.31 -0.17 26.59
CA LYS A 739 0.42 1.30 26.69
C LYS A 739 0.13 2.00 25.36
N LYS A 740 0.52 1.42 24.24
CA LYS A 740 0.21 1.98 22.91
C LYS A 740 -1.29 1.97 22.64
N ILE A 741 -1.96 0.84 22.89
CA ILE A 741 -3.43 0.70 22.73
C ILE A 741 -4.17 1.74 23.59
N LEU A 742 -3.70 1.92 24.83
CA LEU A 742 -4.27 2.85 25.79
C LEU A 742 -3.81 4.31 25.60
N SER A 743 -2.90 4.61 24.67
CA SER A 743 -2.54 5.99 24.36
C SER A 743 -3.71 6.74 23.73
N PRO A 744 -4.00 8.00 24.14
CA PRO A 744 -5.00 8.84 23.48
C PRO A 744 -4.72 9.05 21.98
N SER A 745 -3.43 9.02 21.60
CA SER A 745 -2.99 9.25 20.21
C SER A 745 -3.21 8.05 19.27
N PHE A 746 -3.37 6.84 19.81
CA PHE A 746 -3.54 5.63 19.02
C PHE A 746 -5.02 5.29 18.89
N TYR A 747 -5.58 5.37 17.68
CA TYR A 747 -6.99 5.02 17.48
C TYR A 747 -7.18 3.50 17.40
N THR A 748 -8.03 2.96 18.28
CA THR A 748 -8.56 1.61 18.18
C THR A 748 -9.94 1.57 18.83
N PRO A 749 -10.96 0.98 18.19
CA PRO A 749 -12.29 0.87 18.78
C PRO A 749 -12.34 -0.15 19.93
N PHE A 750 -11.26 -0.91 20.15
CA PHE A 750 -11.20 -2.02 21.10
C PHE A 750 -10.44 -1.70 22.40
N ALA A 751 -10.08 -0.44 22.64
CA ALA A 751 -9.33 -0.05 23.85
C ALA A 751 -10.05 -0.43 25.17
N TYR A 752 -11.38 -0.51 25.14
CA TYR A 752 -12.20 -0.87 26.30
C TYR A 752 -11.92 -2.27 26.85
N PHE A 753 -11.36 -3.18 26.05
CA PHE A 753 -10.94 -4.50 26.53
C PHE A 753 -9.92 -4.43 27.67
N PHE A 754 -9.14 -3.35 27.73
CA PHE A 754 -8.09 -3.14 28.74
C PHE A 754 -8.57 -2.36 29.96
N PHE A 755 -9.80 -1.86 29.98
CA PHE A 755 -10.31 -1.04 31.10
C PHE A 755 -10.38 -1.74 32.47
N PRO A 756 -10.41 -3.08 32.58
CA PRO A 756 -10.22 -3.74 33.87
C PRO A 756 -8.85 -3.47 34.52
N ILE A 757 -7.83 -3.14 33.73
CA ILE A 757 -6.50 -2.77 34.25
C ILE A 757 -6.58 -1.42 34.94
N LYS A 758 -5.94 -1.31 36.10
CA LYS A 758 -5.94 -0.09 36.92
C LYS A 758 -5.50 1.13 36.11
N ASN A 759 -6.25 2.22 36.20
CA ASN A 759 -6.06 3.47 35.45
C ASN A 759 -6.16 3.40 33.91
N ALA A 760 -6.52 2.26 33.30
CA ALA A 760 -6.50 2.12 31.84
C ALA A 760 -7.50 3.05 31.12
N LYS A 761 -8.73 3.16 31.63
CA LYS A 761 -9.75 4.07 31.07
C LYS A 761 -9.30 5.53 31.14
N ALA A 762 -8.84 5.95 32.32
CA ALA A 762 -8.34 7.30 32.56
C ALA A 762 -7.12 7.63 31.66
N ALA A 763 -6.22 6.68 31.45
CA ALA A 763 -5.10 6.84 30.53
C ALA A 763 -5.57 7.01 29.07
N LYS A 764 -6.58 6.25 28.64
CA LYS A 764 -7.15 6.37 27.29
C LYS A 764 -7.84 7.71 27.04
N GLU A 765 -8.49 8.25 28.08
CA GLU A 765 -9.15 9.56 28.08
C GLU A 765 -8.15 10.72 28.24
N GLY A 766 -6.87 10.44 28.51
CA GLY A 766 -5.83 11.44 28.71
C GLY A 766 -5.89 12.17 30.06
N THR A 767 -6.68 11.67 31.01
CA THR A 767 -6.81 12.25 32.36
C THR A 767 -5.68 11.80 33.29
N VAL A 768 -4.98 10.71 32.95
CA VAL A 768 -3.85 10.16 33.70
C VAL A 768 -2.71 9.77 32.75
N SER A 769 -1.45 9.95 33.19
CA SER A 769 -0.27 9.49 32.43
C SER A 769 -0.22 7.96 32.28
N LEU A 770 0.26 7.47 31.13
CA LEU A 770 0.50 6.05 30.87
C LEU A 770 1.46 5.40 31.86
N ASP A 771 2.30 6.17 32.56
CA ASP A 771 3.21 5.65 33.59
C ASP A 771 2.48 5.21 34.87
N LYS A 772 1.25 5.70 35.09
CA LYS A 772 0.40 5.26 36.21
C LYS A 772 -0.47 4.05 35.87
N LEU A 773 -0.37 3.53 34.65
CA LEU A 773 -1.09 2.32 34.24
C LEU A 773 -0.69 1.14 35.14
N GLY A 774 -1.65 0.29 35.49
CA GLY A 774 -1.44 -0.94 36.27
C GLY A 774 -0.67 -2.04 35.52
N VAL A 775 0.34 -1.71 34.73
CA VAL A 775 1.19 -2.66 33.98
C VAL A 775 2.64 -2.27 34.19
N LYS A 776 3.41 -3.17 34.81
CA LYS A 776 4.81 -2.93 35.17
C LYS A 776 5.69 -4.10 34.77
N VAL A 777 6.84 -3.79 34.19
CA VAL A 777 7.90 -4.77 33.94
C VAL A 777 8.83 -4.81 35.14
N ILE A 778 8.93 -5.98 35.79
CA ILE A 778 9.86 -6.18 36.91
C ILE A 778 11.26 -6.48 36.38
N ASN A 779 11.34 -7.26 35.30
CA ASN A 779 12.53 -7.59 34.53
C ASN A 779 12.11 -8.14 33.15
N ASP A 780 13.06 -8.43 32.27
CA ASP A 780 12.84 -8.96 30.91
C ASP A 780 11.86 -10.14 30.81
N SER A 781 11.71 -10.93 31.87
CA SER A 781 10.89 -12.13 31.91
C SER A 781 9.71 -12.06 32.88
N THR A 782 9.44 -10.92 33.51
CA THR A 782 8.38 -10.81 34.54
C THR A 782 7.52 -9.57 34.32
N LEU A 783 6.22 -9.79 34.04
CA LEU A 783 5.21 -8.75 33.87
C LEU A 783 4.23 -8.78 35.05
N ALA A 784 4.08 -7.66 35.75
CA ALA A 784 3.09 -7.48 36.81
C ALA A 784 1.93 -6.62 36.31
N VAL A 785 0.70 -7.09 36.56
CA VAL A 785 -0.55 -6.40 36.18
C VAL A 785 -1.41 -6.20 37.42
N GLU A 786 -1.93 -4.98 37.59
CA GLU A 786 -2.85 -4.58 38.64
C GLU A 786 -4.20 -4.19 38.01
N LEU A 787 -5.28 -4.75 38.55
CA LEU A 787 -6.65 -4.51 38.10
C LEU A 787 -7.35 -3.50 39.02
N GLU A 788 -8.32 -2.76 38.47
CA GLU A 788 -9.16 -1.84 39.24
C GLU A 788 -10.05 -2.62 40.22
N ASN A 789 -10.64 -3.71 39.72
CA ASN A 789 -11.53 -4.62 40.44
C ASN A 789 -11.19 -6.08 40.14
N PRO A 790 -11.54 -7.02 41.03
CA PRO A 790 -11.40 -8.44 40.75
C PRO A 790 -12.13 -8.76 39.44
N THR A 791 -11.42 -9.33 38.47
CA THR A 791 -11.94 -9.64 37.14
C THR A 791 -11.71 -11.14 36.91
N PRO A 792 -12.68 -12.00 37.30
CA PRO A 792 -12.53 -13.46 37.24
C PRO A 792 -12.07 -13.98 35.87
N GLU A 793 -12.46 -13.28 34.81
CA GLU A 793 -12.19 -13.62 33.42
C GLU A 793 -10.88 -13.06 32.84
N PHE A 794 -10.02 -12.45 33.68
CA PHE A 794 -8.82 -11.77 33.20
C PHE A 794 -7.88 -12.71 32.44
N LEU A 795 -7.81 -13.99 32.84
CA LEU A 795 -6.99 -15.00 32.15
C LEU A 795 -7.51 -15.37 30.76
N GLU A 796 -8.82 -15.30 30.54
CA GLU A 796 -9.45 -15.41 29.23
C GLU A 796 -9.20 -14.16 28.38
N GLN A 797 -9.23 -12.97 28.99
CA GLN A 797 -8.96 -11.71 28.28
C GLN A 797 -7.53 -11.67 27.72
N VAL A 798 -6.53 -12.04 28.52
CA VAL A 798 -5.12 -12.08 28.07
C VAL A 798 -4.80 -13.21 27.09
N ALA A 799 -5.78 -14.09 26.78
CA ALA A 799 -5.74 -15.05 25.68
C ALA A 799 -6.24 -14.47 24.34
N HIS A 800 -6.82 -13.26 24.36
CA HIS A 800 -7.33 -12.60 23.17
C HIS A 800 -6.19 -12.05 22.31
N ALA A 801 -6.38 -12.02 20.98
CA ALA A 801 -5.35 -11.54 20.04
C ALA A 801 -4.88 -10.11 20.33
N LEU A 802 -5.81 -9.26 20.77
CA LEU A 802 -5.57 -7.86 21.13
C LEU A 802 -4.55 -7.68 22.28
N TYR A 803 -4.43 -8.68 23.16
CA TYR A 803 -3.49 -8.69 24.28
C TYR A 803 -2.10 -9.23 23.90
N SER A 804 -1.90 -9.65 22.65
CA SER A 804 -0.61 -10.14 22.15
C SER A 804 0.47 -9.06 22.23
N PRO A 805 1.74 -9.45 22.45
CA PRO A 805 2.84 -8.50 22.43
C PRO A 805 3.10 -7.99 21.01
N ILE A 806 3.81 -6.87 20.90
CA ILE A 806 4.45 -6.43 19.64
C ILE A 806 5.94 -6.19 19.88
N ASN A 807 6.76 -6.38 18.86
CA ASN A 807 8.19 -6.07 18.97
C ASN A 807 8.38 -4.55 19.12
N HIS A 808 8.65 -4.10 20.34
CA HIS A 808 8.69 -2.67 20.66
C HIS A 808 9.84 -1.93 19.97
N LYS A 809 10.95 -2.62 19.68
CA LYS A 809 12.10 -2.04 18.97
C LYS A 809 11.73 -1.78 17.51
N LEU A 810 11.11 -2.78 16.87
CA LEU A 810 10.62 -2.65 15.50
C LEU A 810 9.60 -1.52 15.39
N ASP A 811 8.60 -1.46 16.28
CA ASP A 811 7.55 -0.45 16.22
C ASP A 811 8.08 0.97 16.43
N LYS A 812 9.13 1.16 17.23
CA LYS A 812 9.79 2.46 17.41
C LYS A 812 10.53 2.93 16.14
N ILE A 813 11.16 2.01 15.42
CA ILE A 813 11.93 2.33 14.20
C ILE A 813 10.99 2.44 12.99
N HIS A 814 9.99 1.56 12.92
CA HIS A 814 9.05 1.42 11.82
C HIS A 814 7.60 1.33 12.32
N PRO A 815 6.95 2.44 12.74
CA PRO A 815 5.60 2.43 13.32
C PRO A 815 4.50 1.79 12.44
N ASN A 816 4.73 1.72 11.12
CA ASN A 816 3.82 1.12 10.14
C ASN A 816 4.29 -0.27 9.66
N TRP A 817 5.08 -0.99 10.46
CA TRP A 817 5.62 -2.32 10.10
C TRP A 817 4.54 -3.29 9.63
N ALA A 818 3.36 -3.29 10.29
CA ALA A 818 2.24 -4.16 9.94
C ALA A 818 1.59 -3.84 8.58
N GLN A 819 1.93 -2.70 7.98
CA GLN A 819 1.47 -2.23 6.66
C GLN A 819 2.59 -2.27 5.60
N SER A 820 3.83 -2.59 6.00
CA SER A 820 5.02 -2.44 5.15
C SER A 820 5.24 -3.62 4.18
N GLY A 821 4.39 -4.66 4.24
CA GLY A 821 4.46 -5.84 3.38
C GLY A 821 5.07 -7.06 4.08
N GLU A 822 5.54 -8.02 3.29
CA GLU A 822 6.12 -9.27 3.80
C GLU A 822 7.51 -9.08 4.44
N GLU A 823 8.32 -8.19 3.87
CA GLU A 823 9.65 -7.85 4.39
C GLU A 823 9.50 -6.94 5.62
N GLY A 824 9.93 -7.43 6.78
CA GLY A 824 9.88 -6.70 8.05
C GLY A 824 8.68 -7.03 8.95
N TYR A 825 7.79 -7.95 8.56
CA TYR A 825 6.73 -8.42 9.45
C TYR A 825 7.26 -9.38 10.52
N VAL A 826 7.27 -8.95 11.78
CA VAL A 826 7.79 -9.74 12.91
C VAL A 826 6.66 -10.20 13.82
N CYS A 827 6.65 -11.49 14.14
CA CYS A 827 5.57 -12.15 14.88
C CYS A 827 6.14 -13.23 15.82
N ASN A 828 5.35 -13.74 16.77
CA ASN A 828 5.85 -14.67 17.81
C ASN A 828 5.07 -15.99 17.92
N GLY A 829 4.05 -16.18 17.08
CA GLY A 829 3.17 -17.34 17.11
C GLY A 829 3.69 -18.55 16.33
N PRO A 830 2.86 -19.60 16.19
CA PRO A 830 3.24 -20.87 15.59
C PRO A 830 3.53 -20.78 14.09
N MET A 831 2.92 -19.81 13.41
CA MET A 831 3.15 -19.53 12.00
C MET A 831 3.77 -18.14 11.81
N LYS A 832 4.43 -17.95 10.68
CA LYS A 832 4.91 -16.65 10.22
C LYS A 832 4.49 -16.42 8.78
N ILE A 833 4.40 -15.15 8.40
CA ILE A 833 4.09 -14.76 7.02
C ILE A 833 5.25 -15.21 6.13
N LYS A 834 4.94 -15.99 5.09
CA LYS A 834 5.85 -16.30 4.00
C LYS A 834 5.60 -15.41 2.81
N ARG A 835 4.33 -15.13 2.50
CA ARG A 835 3.93 -14.27 1.39
C ARG A 835 2.63 -13.55 1.67
N MET A 836 2.55 -12.27 1.29
CA MET A 836 1.30 -11.51 1.27
C MET A 836 0.88 -11.27 -0.17
N HIS A 837 -0.33 -11.67 -0.55
CA HIS A 837 -0.90 -11.34 -1.85
C HIS A 837 -1.85 -10.13 -1.66
N PRO A 838 -1.49 -8.93 -2.14
CA PRO A 838 -2.20 -7.68 -1.84
C PRO A 838 -3.73 -7.72 -2.08
N HIS A 839 -4.20 -8.62 -2.95
CA HIS A 839 -5.62 -8.84 -3.23
C HIS A 839 -6.03 -10.33 -3.27
N GLY A 840 -5.12 -11.25 -2.91
CA GLY A 840 -5.28 -12.69 -3.13
C GLY A 840 -5.23 -13.56 -1.86
N GLY A 841 -4.86 -12.99 -0.70
CA GLY A 841 -4.74 -13.72 0.56
C GLY A 841 -3.31 -13.79 1.10
N TYR A 842 -3.04 -14.83 1.88
CA TYR A 842 -1.78 -15.00 2.62
C TYR A 842 -1.24 -16.42 2.48
N GLU A 843 0.09 -16.53 2.43
CA GLU A 843 0.79 -17.79 2.65
C GLU A 843 1.53 -17.70 3.98
N PHE A 844 1.13 -18.55 4.93
CA PHE A 844 1.84 -18.71 6.19
C PHE A 844 2.66 -19.98 6.16
N GLN A 845 3.83 -19.93 6.79
CA GLN A 845 4.70 -21.09 7.01
C GLN A 845 4.97 -21.28 8.49
N LYS A 846 5.31 -22.50 8.88
CA LYS A 846 5.71 -22.81 10.26
C LYS A 846 6.84 -21.88 10.72
N ASN A 847 6.70 -21.31 11.92
CA ASN A 847 7.70 -20.44 12.51
C ASN A 847 8.79 -21.28 13.22
N PRO A 848 10.03 -21.32 12.72
CA PRO A 848 11.10 -22.13 13.33
C PRO A 848 11.58 -21.60 14.69
N ASN A 849 11.25 -20.34 15.01
CA ASN A 849 11.62 -19.66 16.26
C ASN A 849 10.53 -19.73 17.34
N TYR A 850 9.37 -20.31 17.02
CA TYR A 850 8.29 -20.52 17.99
C TYR A 850 8.73 -21.52 19.08
N TRP A 851 8.47 -21.18 20.35
CA TRP A 851 8.97 -21.94 21.50
C TRP A 851 8.40 -23.37 21.54
N ASP A 852 7.13 -23.55 21.15
CA ASP A 852 6.43 -24.85 21.09
C ASP A 852 6.33 -25.39 19.65
N LYS A 853 7.35 -25.16 18.81
CA LYS A 853 7.36 -25.60 17.40
C LYS A 853 7.20 -27.12 17.20
N ILE A 854 7.39 -27.94 18.24
CA ILE A 854 7.25 -29.40 18.17
C ILE A 854 5.77 -29.81 18.12
N SER A 855 4.89 -29.06 18.80
CA SER A 855 3.44 -29.33 18.78
C SER A 855 2.80 -28.94 17.45
N VAL A 856 3.36 -27.96 16.74
CA VAL A 856 2.88 -27.49 15.43
C VAL A 856 3.10 -28.56 14.35
N LYS A 857 2.01 -29.18 13.88
CA LYS A 857 2.07 -30.22 12.83
C LYS A 857 1.94 -29.68 11.41
N LEU A 858 1.28 -28.54 11.24
CA LEU A 858 1.13 -27.89 9.94
C LEU A 858 2.44 -27.23 9.51
N ASP A 859 2.85 -27.45 8.27
CA ASP A 859 4.00 -26.80 7.66
C ASP A 859 3.61 -25.47 7.00
N ARG A 860 2.37 -25.41 6.49
CA ARG A 860 1.88 -24.30 5.67
C ARG A 860 0.38 -24.09 5.84
N ILE A 861 -0.03 -22.82 5.80
CA ILE A 861 -1.44 -22.43 5.68
C ILE A 861 -1.58 -21.52 4.47
N LEU A 862 -2.48 -21.88 3.57
CA LEU A 862 -2.86 -21.08 2.41
C LEU A 862 -4.19 -20.41 2.68
N ILE A 863 -4.22 -19.09 2.54
CA ILE A 863 -5.39 -18.28 2.81
C ILE A 863 -5.72 -17.55 1.52
N SER A 864 -6.96 -17.68 1.07
CA SER A 864 -7.43 -17.06 -0.17
C SER A 864 -8.66 -16.21 0.09
N LYS A 865 -8.84 -15.15 -0.72
CA LYS A 865 -10.05 -14.33 -0.71
C LYS A 865 -10.94 -14.75 -1.87
N ASN A 866 -12.10 -15.32 -1.56
CA ASN A 866 -13.07 -15.77 -2.58
C ASN A 866 -14.48 -15.33 -2.18
N ASN A 867 -15.40 -15.18 -3.12
CA ASN A 867 -16.83 -15.03 -2.81
C ASN A 867 -17.43 -16.38 -2.33
N SER A 868 -18.69 -16.37 -1.86
CA SER A 868 -19.27 -17.55 -1.21
C SER A 868 -19.53 -18.70 -2.18
N GLU A 869 -19.89 -18.40 -3.42
CA GLU A 869 -20.18 -19.41 -4.45
C GLU A 869 -18.90 -20.11 -4.90
N THR A 870 -17.87 -19.34 -5.26
CA THR A 870 -16.55 -19.85 -5.63
C THR A 870 -15.94 -20.68 -4.50
N ALA A 871 -16.06 -20.24 -3.24
CA ALA A 871 -15.53 -21.02 -2.11
C ALA A 871 -16.25 -22.38 -1.94
N ILE A 872 -17.55 -22.48 -2.23
CA ILE A 872 -18.29 -23.75 -2.19
C ILE A 872 -17.83 -24.68 -3.30
N GLU A 873 -17.69 -24.14 -4.52
CA GLU A 873 -17.19 -24.92 -5.67
C GLU A 873 -15.78 -25.44 -5.41
N MET A 874 -14.89 -24.57 -4.94
CA MET A 874 -13.53 -24.93 -4.55
C MET A 874 -13.50 -25.98 -3.42
N PHE A 875 -14.35 -25.84 -2.39
CA PHE A 875 -14.46 -26.84 -1.32
C PHE A 875 -14.95 -28.20 -1.87
N ASN A 876 -15.98 -28.20 -2.72
CA ASN A 876 -16.49 -29.42 -3.37
C ASN A 876 -15.48 -30.07 -4.33
N ASN A 877 -14.46 -29.31 -4.77
CA ASN A 877 -13.37 -29.75 -5.65
C ASN A 877 -12.07 -30.10 -4.88
N ASP A 878 -12.09 -30.14 -3.53
CA ASP A 878 -10.92 -30.38 -2.67
C ASP A 878 -9.81 -29.31 -2.80
N GLU A 879 -10.17 -28.08 -3.21
CA GLU A 879 -9.27 -26.94 -3.33
C GLU A 879 -9.22 -26.08 -2.05
N ILE A 880 -10.20 -26.24 -1.15
CA ILE A 880 -10.28 -25.62 0.18
C ILE A 880 -10.63 -26.71 1.19
N ASP A 881 -9.98 -26.71 2.34
CA ASP A 881 -10.18 -27.73 3.39
C ASP A 881 -11.22 -27.30 4.44
N TRP A 882 -11.47 -25.99 4.59
CA TRP A 882 -12.41 -25.45 5.55
C TRP A 882 -13.18 -24.24 5.01
N ILE A 883 -14.51 -24.33 5.08
CA ILE A 883 -15.43 -23.22 4.82
C ILE A 883 -16.35 -23.03 6.03
N GLY A 884 -16.51 -21.77 6.48
CA GLY A 884 -17.37 -21.44 7.61
C GLY A 884 -16.71 -20.51 8.62
N HIS A 885 -17.37 -20.39 9.78
CA HIS A 885 -16.96 -19.50 10.86
C HIS A 885 -15.61 -19.95 11.46
N PRO A 886 -14.70 -19.04 11.87
CA PRO A 886 -14.82 -17.58 11.84
C PRO A 886 -14.46 -16.92 10.50
N MET A 887 -13.95 -17.67 9.51
CA MET A 887 -13.48 -17.11 8.23
C MET A 887 -14.63 -16.57 7.37
N ARG A 888 -15.83 -17.15 7.53
CA ARG A 888 -17.04 -16.79 6.77
C ARG A 888 -18.33 -17.04 7.54
N SER A 889 -19.40 -16.36 7.13
CA SER A 889 -20.79 -16.70 7.47
C SER A 889 -21.12 -18.12 6.97
N TRP A 890 -21.83 -18.88 7.80
CA TRP A 890 -22.08 -20.30 7.59
C TRP A 890 -23.40 -20.56 6.81
N GLU A 891 -24.26 -19.53 6.70
CA GLU A 891 -25.64 -19.59 6.21
C GLU A 891 -25.79 -20.10 4.75
N PRO A 892 -24.95 -19.71 3.77
CA PRO A 892 -25.07 -20.20 2.38
C PRO A 892 -24.80 -21.70 2.23
N TYR A 893 -24.17 -22.33 3.22
CA TYR A 893 -23.63 -23.68 3.13
C TYR A 893 -24.63 -24.78 3.50
N PHE A 894 -25.63 -24.46 4.31
CA PHE A 894 -26.66 -25.43 4.73
C PHE A 894 -27.56 -25.91 3.58
N SER A 895 -27.58 -25.23 2.44
CA SER A 895 -28.41 -25.58 1.28
C SER A 895 -27.67 -26.28 0.13
N LYS A 896 -26.33 -26.31 0.11
CA LYS A 896 -25.54 -26.61 -1.10
C LYS A 896 -24.36 -27.59 -0.93
N GLY A 897 -24.00 -28.02 0.28
CA GLY A 897 -22.81 -28.84 0.53
C GLY A 897 -23.03 -30.36 0.50
N LYS A 898 -22.03 -31.10 0.02
CA LYS A 898 -21.86 -32.56 0.22
C LYS A 898 -21.15 -32.82 1.57
N GLU A 899 -21.91 -33.18 2.62
CA GLU A 899 -21.44 -33.74 3.92
C GLU A 899 -20.65 -32.90 4.98
N LYS A 900 -20.65 -33.45 6.22
CA LYS A 900 -20.06 -33.08 7.55
C LYS A 900 -20.06 -31.61 7.98
N ILE A 901 -21.24 -31.12 8.34
CA ILE A 901 -21.41 -29.86 9.09
C ILE A 901 -20.97 -30.06 10.55
N ILE A 902 -19.96 -29.32 10.99
CA ILE A 902 -19.60 -29.20 12.40
C ILE A 902 -20.37 -28.01 13.00
N SER A 903 -21.35 -28.30 13.85
CA SER A 903 -22.10 -27.28 14.59
C SER A 903 -21.63 -27.22 16.04
N THR A 904 -21.36 -26.02 16.53
CA THR A 904 -20.97 -25.77 17.93
C THR A 904 -21.96 -24.84 18.59
N LYS A 905 -22.10 -24.94 19.92
CA LYS A 905 -22.97 -24.04 20.68
C LYS A 905 -22.37 -22.63 20.68
N SER A 906 -23.14 -21.65 20.22
CA SER A 906 -22.75 -20.24 20.24
C SER A 906 -22.94 -19.64 21.64
N LEU A 907 -21.95 -18.87 22.09
CA LEU A 907 -22.05 -17.97 23.26
C LEU A 907 -22.59 -16.57 22.88
N GLY A 908 -23.15 -16.43 21.67
CA GLY A 908 -23.70 -15.17 21.21
C GLY A 908 -25.20 -15.20 20.96
N THR A 909 -25.81 -14.05 21.22
CA THR A 909 -27.23 -13.75 21.08
C THR A 909 -27.39 -12.47 20.24
N ASN A 910 -28.34 -12.47 19.31
CA ASN A 910 -28.72 -11.25 18.59
C ASN A 910 -29.80 -10.52 19.40
N TRP A 911 -29.59 -9.25 19.69
CA TRP A 911 -30.49 -8.40 20.46
C TRP A 911 -31.10 -7.30 19.60
N CYS A 912 -32.37 -7.02 19.84
CA CYS A 912 -32.93 -5.69 19.59
C CYS A 912 -32.74 -4.87 20.86
N VAL A 913 -32.01 -3.77 20.77
CA VAL A 913 -31.68 -2.88 21.89
C VAL A 913 -32.50 -1.60 21.80
N PHE A 914 -33.10 -1.21 22.92
CA PHE A 914 -33.82 0.06 23.07
C PHE A 914 -32.97 1.02 23.90
N ASN A 915 -32.97 2.30 23.54
CA ASN A 915 -32.48 3.32 24.46
C ASN A 915 -33.58 3.65 25.47
N THR A 916 -33.40 3.19 26.71
CA THR A 916 -34.38 3.32 27.80
C THR A 916 -34.46 4.73 28.38
N GLN A 917 -33.58 5.65 27.97
CA GLN A 917 -33.55 7.04 28.42
C GLN A 917 -34.07 8.01 27.36
N ARG A 918 -34.47 7.51 26.19
CA ARG A 918 -34.84 8.34 25.05
C ARG A 918 -36.27 8.08 24.59
N TYR A 919 -37.04 9.16 24.51
CA TYR A 919 -38.39 9.14 23.96
C TYR A 919 -38.44 8.50 22.56
N PRO A 920 -39.42 7.63 22.25
CA PRO A 920 -40.54 7.18 23.12
C PRO A 920 -40.24 5.88 23.90
N PHE A 921 -39.01 5.34 23.80
CA PHE A 921 -38.65 4.05 24.40
C PHE A 921 -38.24 4.13 25.87
N ASP A 922 -38.33 5.31 26.48
CA ASP A 922 -38.37 5.47 27.93
C ASP A 922 -39.61 4.80 28.55
N ASN A 923 -40.73 4.70 27.81
CA ASN A 923 -41.92 3.96 28.23
C ASN A 923 -41.71 2.43 28.22
N LEU A 924 -41.96 1.77 29.37
CA LEU A 924 -41.78 0.33 29.54
C LEU A 924 -42.75 -0.50 28.67
N LYS A 925 -44.03 -0.13 28.64
CA LYS A 925 -45.06 -0.88 27.90
C LYS A 925 -44.79 -0.85 26.40
N LEU A 926 -44.27 0.27 25.87
CA LEU A 926 -43.88 0.37 24.48
C LEU A 926 -42.75 -0.62 24.13
N ARG A 927 -41.71 -0.72 24.96
CA ARG A 927 -40.63 -1.70 24.78
C ARG A 927 -41.14 -3.14 24.83
N GLN A 928 -42.05 -3.43 25.77
CA GLN A 928 -42.68 -4.74 25.88
C GLN A 928 -43.52 -5.06 24.64
N ALA A 929 -44.32 -4.11 24.15
CA ALA A 929 -45.12 -4.28 22.93
C ALA A 929 -44.27 -4.65 21.72
N PHE A 930 -43.17 -3.92 21.47
CA PHE A 930 -42.23 -4.24 20.39
C PHE A 930 -41.59 -5.63 20.56
N SER A 931 -41.27 -6.04 21.79
CA SER A 931 -40.70 -7.37 22.05
C SER A 931 -41.71 -8.51 21.84
N TYR A 932 -42.95 -8.34 22.30
CA TYR A 932 -44.04 -9.33 22.16
C TYR A 932 -44.58 -9.43 20.73
N ALA A 933 -44.46 -8.37 19.93
CA ALA A 933 -44.86 -8.38 18.53
C ALA A 933 -44.00 -9.33 17.66
N LEU A 934 -42.80 -9.68 18.12
CA LEU A 934 -41.87 -10.53 17.39
C LEU A 934 -42.12 -12.03 17.62
N ASP A 935 -42.50 -12.73 16.55
CA ASP A 935 -42.50 -14.18 16.45
C ASP A 935 -41.10 -14.67 16.05
N ARG A 936 -40.28 -14.92 17.08
CA ARG A 936 -38.89 -15.33 16.93
C ARG A 936 -38.75 -16.75 16.35
N GLU A 937 -39.72 -17.63 16.59
CA GLU A 937 -39.72 -18.99 16.04
C GLU A 937 -39.96 -18.94 14.53
N GLU A 938 -40.93 -18.14 14.09
CA GLU A 938 -41.19 -17.89 12.68
C GLU A 938 -39.99 -17.24 11.99
N LEU A 939 -39.39 -16.19 12.61
CA LEU A 939 -38.20 -15.52 12.08
C LEU A 939 -37.06 -16.52 11.87
N VAL A 940 -36.80 -17.37 12.87
CA VAL A 940 -35.71 -18.35 12.78
C VAL A 940 -36.01 -19.42 11.72
N LYS A 941 -37.22 -19.96 11.71
CA LYS A 941 -37.64 -21.00 10.75
C LYS A 941 -37.59 -20.53 9.30
N LYS A 942 -38.01 -19.28 9.03
CA LYS A 942 -38.09 -18.71 7.67
C LYS A 942 -36.77 -18.13 7.19
N HIS A 943 -36.03 -17.43 8.06
CA HIS A 943 -34.88 -16.62 7.65
C HIS A 943 -33.53 -17.11 8.19
N LEU A 944 -33.49 -18.03 9.17
CA LEU A 944 -32.25 -18.39 9.88
C LEU A 944 -32.14 -19.91 10.16
N LYS A 945 -31.98 -20.72 9.12
CA LYS A 945 -31.65 -22.15 9.28
C LYS A 945 -30.38 -22.29 10.11
N GLY A 946 -30.33 -23.06 11.19
CA GLY A 946 -29.11 -23.27 12.00
C GLY A 946 -28.96 -22.36 13.22
N LEU A 947 -29.79 -21.32 13.37
CA LEU A 947 -29.93 -20.58 14.63
C LEU A 947 -31.12 -21.09 15.45
N GLN A 948 -31.21 -20.62 16.68
CA GLN A 948 -32.26 -20.96 17.62
C GLN A 948 -32.95 -19.67 18.10
N PRO A 949 -34.28 -19.68 18.34
CA PRO A 949 -35.00 -18.53 18.88
C PRO A 949 -34.46 -18.15 20.26
N ALA A 950 -34.06 -16.89 20.43
CA ALA A 950 -33.57 -16.37 21.71
C ALA A 950 -34.73 -15.78 22.52
N LEU A 951 -35.09 -16.42 23.64
CA LEU A 951 -36.16 -15.96 24.54
C LEU A 951 -35.63 -15.22 25.78
N SER A 952 -34.31 -15.00 25.84
CA SER A 952 -33.58 -14.33 26.91
C SER A 952 -32.44 -13.51 26.29
N PRO A 953 -31.94 -12.44 26.95
CA PRO A 953 -30.70 -11.80 26.53
C PRO A 953 -29.51 -12.77 26.57
N LEU A 954 -29.56 -13.80 27.41
CA LEU A 954 -28.47 -14.76 27.54
C LEU A 954 -28.44 -15.78 26.39
N PRO A 955 -27.25 -16.27 26.02
CA PRO A 955 -27.13 -17.43 25.15
C PRO A 955 -27.89 -18.63 25.72
N LEU A 956 -28.48 -19.46 24.85
CA LEU A 956 -29.29 -20.63 25.24
C LEU A 956 -28.57 -21.62 26.19
N ILE A 957 -27.25 -21.66 26.15
CA ILE A 957 -26.48 -22.50 27.09
C ILE A 957 -26.56 -22.01 28.54
N HIS A 958 -26.85 -20.71 28.74
CA HIS A 958 -27.01 -20.06 30.04
C HIS A 958 -28.48 -19.89 30.45
N THR A 959 -29.45 -20.09 29.56
CA THR A 959 -30.87 -19.85 29.87
C THR A 959 -31.48 -20.87 30.83
N ARG A 960 -30.86 -22.05 31.01
CA ARG A 960 -31.29 -23.08 31.98
C ARG A 960 -31.23 -22.62 33.43
N ILE A 961 -30.57 -21.48 33.70
CA ILE A 961 -30.44 -20.90 35.04
C ILE A 961 -31.75 -20.20 35.48
N PHE A 962 -32.68 -19.93 34.57
CA PHE A 962 -33.90 -19.18 34.87
C PHE A 962 -35.14 -20.09 34.91
N ASN A 963 -35.80 -20.16 36.07
CA ASN A 963 -37.05 -20.90 36.33
C ASN A 963 -38.34 -20.12 35.95
N LYS A 964 -38.25 -19.08 35.11
CA LYS A 964 -39.41 -18.26 34.71
C LYS A 964 -39.84 -18.55 33.28
N GLU A 965 -41.16 -18.42 33.02
CA GLU A 965 -41.69 -18.40 31.65
C GLU A 965 -41.00 -17.30 30.83
N LEU A 966 -40.27 -17.71 29.80
CA LEU A 966 -39.55 -16.80 28.93
C LEU A 966 -40.53 -16.11 27.95
N ALA A 967 -40.34 -14.82 27.71
CA ALA A 967 -41.26 -14.00 26.90
C ALA A 967 -41.27 -14.44 25.43
N ARG A 968 -42.21 -15.32 25.08
CA ARG A 968 -42.53 -15.69 23.68
C ARG A 968 -43.33 -14.59 23.01
N GLY A 969 -43.32 -14.56 21.68
CA GLY A 969 -44.18 -13.66 20.90
C GLY A 969 -45.66 -13.85 21.26
N ASN A 970 -46.36 -12.75 21.52
CA ASN A 970 -47.79 -12.74 21.83
C ASN A 970 -48.43 -11.50 21.20
N LYS A 971 -48.99 -11.66 19.99
CA LYS A 971 -49.54 -10.57 19.19
C LYS A 971 -50.68 -9.84 19.90
N LYS A 972 -51.54 -10.56 20.64
CA LYS A 972 -52.66 -9.95 21.38
C LYS A 972 -52.16 -9.05 22.51
N LEU A 973 -51.23 -9.57 23.32
CA LEU A 973 -50.61 -8.81 24.40
C LEU A 973 -49.79 -7.62 23.87
N ALA A 974 -49.10 -7.80 22.74
CA ALA A 974 -48.34 -6.73 22.09
C ALA A 974 -49.25 -5.55 21.72
N VAL A 975 -50.39 -5.82 21.07
CA VAL A 975 -51.37 -4.78 20.71
C VAL A 975 -51.95 -4.11 21.94
N GLN A 976 -52.30 -4.87 22.98
CA GLN A 976 -52.82 -4.32 24.22
C GLN A 976 -51.82 -3.35 24.87
N LEU A 977 -50.58 -3.79 25.08
CA LEU A 977 -49.52 -2.97 25.68
C LEU A 977 -49.18 -1.74 24.83
N PHE A 978 -49.27 -1.87 23.50
CA PHE A 978 -49.05 -0.75 22.59
C PHE A 978 -50.12 0.32 22.72
N GLU A 979 -51.39 -0.05 22.74
CA GLU A 979 -52.50 0.90 22.91
C GLU A 979 -52.48 1.55 24.31
N GLU A 980 -52.10 0.81 25.35
CA GLU A 980 -51.87 1.37 26.68
C GLU A 980 -50.71 2.38 26.67
N ALA A 981 -49.58 2.04 26.03
CA ALA A 981 -48.43 2.94 25.91
C ALA A 981 -48.77 4.21 25.11
N LEU A 982 -49.54 4.09 24.02
CA LEU A 982 -50.01 5.24 23.25
C LEU A 982 -50.87 6.19 24.11
N LYS A 983 -51.77 5.64 24.93
CA LYS A 983 -52.56 6.43 25.88
C LYS A 983 -51.69 7.12 26.93
N GLU A 984 -50.74 6.41 27.53
CA GLU A 984 -49.80 6.96 28.52
C GLU A 984 -48.94 8.08 27.94
N LEU A 985 -48.55 7.96 26.67
CA LEU A 985 -47.71 8.93 25.96
C LEU A 985 -48.52 10.06 25.28
N GLY A 986 -49.85 10.03 25.34
CA GLY A 986 -50.70 10.98 24.61
C GLY A 986 -50.55 10.91 23.10
N LEU A 987 -50.20 9.73 22.57
CA LEU A 987 -49.97 9.49 21.15
C LEU A 987 -51.14 8.74 20.50
N THR A 988 -51.20 8.85 19.17
CA THR A 988 -52.01 8.00 18.30
C THR A 988 -51.08 7.31 17.32
N ARG A 989 -51.54 6.27 16.63
CA ARG A 989 -50.74 5.61 15.58
C ARG A 989 -50.28 6.59 14.48
N LYS A 990 -51.08 7.63 14.18
CA LYS A 990 -50.74 8.68 13.20
C LYS A 990 -49.72 9.70 13.71
N THR A 991 -49.69 9.94 15.02
CA THR A 991 -48.76 10.89 15.66
C THR A 991 -47.54 10.20 16.26
N PHE A 992 -47.43 8.88 16.12
CA PHE A 992 -46.27 8.12 16.58
C PHE A 992 -45.00 8.63 15.89
N PRO A 993 -43.93 8.93 16.65
CA PRO A 993 -42.73 9.54 16.08
C PRO A 993 -42.06 8.59 15.07
N SER A 994 -41.38 9.17 14.08
CA SER A 994 -40.53 8.39 13.18
C SER A 994 -39.34 7.83 13.95
N ILE A 995 -39.20 6.51 13.99
CA ILE A 995 -38.13 5.80 14.70
C ILE A 995 -37.17 5.21 13.68
N ALA A 996 -35.86 5.38 13.92
CA ALA A 996 -34.82 4.68 13.17
C ALA A 996 -34.48 3.35 13.85
N PHE A 997 -34.53 2.26 13.10
CA PHE A 997 -33.99 0.96 13.48
C PHE A 997 -32.58 0.80 12.91
N CYS A 998 -31.59 1.03 13.76
CA CYS A 998 -30.19 1.05 13.37
C CYS A 998 -29.55 -0.33 13.55
N PHE A 999 -28.88 -0.86 12.53
CA PHE A 999 -28.16 -2.13 12.66
C PHE A 999 -26.86 -2.11 11.87
N SER A 1000 -25.99 -3.08 12.16
CA SER A 1000 -24.71 -3.23 11.49
C SER A 1000 -24.77 -4.27 10.38
N ASP A 1001 -23.84 -4.16 9.45
CA ASP A 1001 -23.49 -5.18 8.46
C ASP A 1001 -23.30 -6.59 9.06
N VAL A 1002 -22.88 -6.69 10.33
CA VAL A 1002 -22.78 -7.95 11.09
C VAL A 1002 -24.16 -8.60 11.32
N VAL A 1003 -25.21 -7.77 11.45
CA VAL A 1003 -26.62 -8.19 11.64
C VAL A 1003 -27.35 -8.31 10.30
N ARG A 1004 -27.01 -7.49 9.28
CA ARG A 1004 -27.63 -7.51 7.93
C ARG A 1004 -27.26 -8.72 7.05
N ARG A 1005 -26.82 -9.83 7.64
CA ARG A 1005 -26.35 -10.99 6.86
C ARG A 1005 -27.49 -11.76 6.16
N THR A 1006 -28.72 -11.25 6.22
CA THR A 1006 -29.99 -11.77 5.67
C THR A 1006 -31.06 -10.66 5.59
N THR A 1007 -32.29 -11.00 5.17
CA THR A 1007 -33.51 -10.16 5.19
C THR A 1007 -34.13 -10.01 6.60
N ILE A 1008 -33.37 -10.21 7.68
CA ILE A 1008 -33.91 -10.19 9.05
C ILE A 1008 -34.41 -8.81 9.46
N PRO A 1009 -33.66 -7.70 9.27
CA PRO A 1009 -34.15 -6.40 9.70
C PRO A 1009 -35.48 -6.03 9.05
N GLU A 1010 -35.63 -6.35 7.76
CA GLU A 1010 -36.88 -6.18 7.01
C GLU A 1010 -37.99 -7.09 7.56
N ALA A 1011 -37.69 -8.35 7.90
CA ALA A 1011 -38.67 -9.26 8.49
C ALA A 1011 -39.13 -8.82 9.90
N ILE A 1012 -38.22 -8.27 10.71
CA ILE A 1012 -38.53 -7.69 12.02
C ILE A 1012 -39.46 -6.49 11.86
N VAL A 1013 -39.10 -5.54 10.97
CA VAL A 1013 -39.92 -4.35 10.69
C VAL A 1013 -41.29 -4.76 10.15
N ALA A 1014 -41.37 -5.74 9.26
CA ALA A 1014 -42.63 -6.26 8.75
C ALA A 1014 -43.50 -6.88 9.85
N GLN A 1015 -42.93 -7.58 10.83
CA GLN A 1015 -43.71 -8.08 11.98
C GLN A 1015 -44.24 -6.94 12.86
N TRP A 1016 -43.44 -5.90 13.11
CA TRP A 1016 -43.92 -4.71 13.83
C TRP A 1016 -45.02 -3.96 13.07
N GLU A 1017 -44.88 -3.80 11.76
CA GLU A 1017 -45.89 -3.16 10.92
C GLU A 1017 -47.20 -3.96 10.94
N ASN A 1018 -47.13 -5.28 10.77
CA ASN A 1018 -48.30 -6.15 10.75
C ASN A 1018 -49.04 -6.23 12.09
N VAL A 1019 -48.30 -6.18 13.22
CA VAL A 1019 -48.89 -6.36 14.56
C VAL A 1019 -49.27 -5.02 15.19
N LEU A 1020 -48.38 -4.03 15.13
CA LEU A 1020 -48.52 -2.74 15.83
C LEU A 1020 -48.96 -1.61 14.90
N GLY A 1021 -48.85 -1.78 13.58
CA GLY A 1021 -49.15 -0.73 12.61
C GLY A 1021 -48.06 0.35 12.52
N VAL A 1022 -46.83 0.04 12.95
CA VAL A 1022 -45.68 0.96 12.89
C VAL A 1022 -44.51 0.31 12.18
N ALA A 1023 -43.90 1.04 11.23
CA ALA A 1023 -42.77 0.59 10.44
C ALA A 1023 -41.56 1.51 10.70
N PRO A 1024 -40.64 1.16 11.63
CA PRO A 1024 -39.41 1.91 11.82
C PRO A 1024 -38.58 1.99 10.54
N ARG A 1025 -37.94 3.15 10.29
CA ARG A 1025 -37.03 3.33 9.15
C ARG A 1025 -35.75 2.55 9.40
N ILE A 1026 -35.37 1.70 8.45
CA ILE A 1026 -34.12 0.95 8.48
C ILE A 1026 -32.92 1.87 8.22
N GLU A 1027 -31.92 1.82 9.10
CA GLU A 1027 -30.64 2.52 8.93
C GLU A 1027 -29.45 1.56 9.11
N GLU A 1028 -28.78 1.30 7.98
CA GLU A 1028 -27.54 0.53 7.89
C GLU A 1028 -26.34 1.39 8.34
N TYR A 1029 -25.50 0.82 9.20
CA TYR A 1029 -24.21 1.39 9.57
C TYR A 1029 -23.11 0.33 9.50
N GLU A 1030 -21.86 0.76 9.29
CA GLU A 1030 -20.72 -0.11 9.54
C GLU A 1030 -20.59 -0.36 11.06
N PHE A 1031 -20.22 -1.58 11.48
CA PHE A 1031 -20.15 -1.95 12.90
C PHE A 1031 -19.38 -0.93 13.77
N HIS A 1032 -18.24 -0.44 13.28
CA HIS A 1032 -17.40 0.53 14.02
C HIS A 1032 -18.02 1.93 14.14
N VAL A 1033 -19.04 2.25 13.35
CA VAL A 1033 -19.84 3.48 13.47
C VAL A 1033 -21.02 3.26 14.41
N LEU A 1034 -21.69 2.11 14.30
CA LEU A 1034 -22.86 1.80 15.11
C LEU A 1034 -22.51 1.56 16.58
N PHE A 1035 -21.47 0.78 16.85
CA PHE A 1035 -21.14 0.38 18.22
C PHE A 1035 -20.85 1.59 19.13
N PRO A 1036 -20.05 2.60 18.73
CA PRO A 1036 -19.90 3.83 19.52
C PRO A 1036 -21.18 4.63 19.67
N LYS A 1037 -22.06 4.68 18.65
CA LYS A 1037 -23.37 5.34 18.77
C LYS A 1037 -24.23 4.68 19.85
N ILE A 1038 -24.24 3.35 19.88
CA ILE A 1038 -24.97 2.59 20.90
C ILE A 1038 -24.38 2.84 22.27
N LEU A 1039 -23.05 2.78 22.43
CA LEU A 1039 -22.39 3.07 23.70
C LEU A 1039 -22.64 4.49 24.23
N LYS A 1040 -22.80 5.48 23.34
CA LYS A 1040 -23.11 6.87 23.71
C LYS A 1040 -24.58 7.15 23.97
N GLY A 1041 -25.49 6.19 23.66
CA GLY A 1041 -26.93 6.45 23.69
C GLY A 1041 -27.45 7.26 22.50
N ASP A 1042 -26.68 7.43 21.43
CA ASP A 1042 -27.04 8.17 20.21
C ASP A 1042 -27.93 7.33 19.26
N TYR A 1043 -28.92 6.62 19.81
CA TYR A 1043 -29.87 5.79 19.10
C TYR A 1043 -31.21 5.72 19.86
N GLN A 1044 -32.26 5.21 19.21
CA GLN A 1044 -33.56 4.91 19.84
C GLN A 1044 -33.81 3.40 19.86
N LEU A 1045 -33.68 2.77 18.69
CA LEU A 1045 -33.85 1.34 18.48
C LEU A 1045 -32.70 0.83 17.61
N GLY A 1046 -32.12 -0.30 17.97
CA GLY A 1046 -31.10 -0.92 17.14
C GLY A 1046 -31.02 -2.42 17.28
N ALA A 1047 -30.19 -3.04 16.45
CA ALA A 1047 -29.86 -4.45 16.58
C ALA A 1047 -28.35 -4.68 16.63
N ILE A 1048 -27.93 -5.52 17.57
CA ILE A 1048 -26.53 -5.90 17.78
C ILE A 1048 -26.43 -7.40 18.02
N LYS A 1049 -25.30 -7.99 17.61
CA LYS A 1049 -24.91 -9.32 18.05
C LYS A 1049 -24.02 -9.16 19.28
N TRP A 1050 -24.48 -9.62 20.44
CA TRP A 1050 -23.64 -9.75 21.62
C TRP A 1050 -23.08 -11.16 21.68
N LYS A 1051 -21.77 -11.30 21.78
CA LYS A 1051 -21.13 -12.61 21.98
C LYS A 1051 -20.32 -12.54 23.26
N SER A 1052 -20.62 -13.45 24.18
CA SER A 1052 -19.79 -13.62 25.36
C SER A 1052 -18.46 -14.22 24.93
N TRP A 1053 -17.37 -13.60 25.37
CA TRP A 1053 -16.01 -14.13 25.15
C TRP A 1053 -15.68 -15.27 26.10
N ILE A 1054 -16.47 -15.40 27.18
CA ILE A 1054 -16.33 -16.43 28.21
C ILE A 1054 -17.65 -17.16 28.40
N ASN A 1055 -17.59 -18.39 28.88
CA ASN A 1055 -18.78 -19.20 29.14
C ASN A 1055 -19.39 -18.89 30.52
N ASP A 1056 -19.68 -17.61 30.79
CA ASP A 1056 -20.28 -17.14 32.05
C ASP A 1056 -21.48 -16.21 31.75
N PRO A 1057 -22.67 -16.44 32.35
CA PRO A 1057 -23.82 -15.55 32.20
C PRO A 1057 -23.56 -14.11 32.70
N LEU A 1058 -22.73 -13.91 33.73
CA LEU A 1058 -22.43 -12.60 34.31
C LEU A 1058 -21.78 -11.67 33.29
N TYR A 1059 -20.95 -12.19 32.38
CA TYR A 1059 -20.37 -11.38 31.31
C TYR A 1059 -21.46 -10.70 30.47
N THR A 1060 -22.51 -11.44 30.13
CA THR A 1060 -23.62 -10.91 29.36
C THR A 1060 -24.52 -9.99 30.18
N LEU A 1061 -24.73 -10.30 31.47
CA LEU A 1061 -25.54 -9.47 32.36
C LEU A 1061 -24.86 -8.14 32.73
N SER A 1062 -23.54 -8.12 32.83
CA SER A 1062 -22.74 -6.91 33.13
C SER A 1062 -22.94 -5.81 32.07
N ALA A 1063 -23.30 -6.19 30.85
CA ALA A 1063 -23.65 -5.23 29.79
C ALA A 1063 -24.88 -4.36 30.12
N PHE A 1064 -25.68 -4.75 31.12
CA PHE A 1064 -26.86 -4.03 31.59
C PHE A 1064 -26.70 -3.43 32.99
N GLN A 1065 -25.51 -3.49 33.60
CA GLN A 1065 -25.28 -3.05 34.98
C GLN A 1065 -25.13 -1.52 35.14
N TYR A 1066 -25.07 -0.77 34.04
CA TYR A 1066 -24.79 0.67 34.03
C TYR A 1066 -25.96 1.48 33.46
#